data_AF-A0A5C6ALQ1-F1
#
_entry.id   AF-A0A5C6ALQ1-F1
#
_cell.length_a   1.000
_cell.length_b   1.000
_cell.length_c   1.000
_cell.angle_alpha   90.00
_cell.angle_beta   90.00
_cell.angle_gamma   90.00
#
_symmetry.space_group_name_H-M   'P 1'
#
loop_
_entity.id
_entity.type
_entity.pdbx_description
1 polymer ?
#
loop_
_entity_poly.entity_id
_entity_poly.type
_entity_poly.pdbx_seq_one_letter_code
_entity_poly.pdbx_strand_id
1 'polypeptide(L)'
;MRQGGWRYRYALLVAFSVTIGGETLAAVPVDGFLPMVGIALTDEFDEDFNFFPFATTAPSGTLLGPNGNAHYDIALLDTGAGFSLLTSKAYDDFNLDGPYPGESDGFYGTESIGIGGATGQLTAQINDPFGLYVGGLQGRSSAGSSLTMSHSALSGQTNTSTITLPAESDLPNIVGLPFASQYATRIRSDSPQVFELNGKTVRTPAVDFLPRGSGGNGIVRKAPLLLNPGAVFAQAPVYLPNYLNFDIDNPEEDPYLPTVTQGGLFLNANATNGGSSLGNKEFFFDTGASVTVLSQFNALLLGFDVTTDTPEFTISIVGSGGTLQDVPGFFVDQITLPALGGNVTATNVPVLVLDVTDPSDPGNVVEGIIGTNLLSGRNIVIDPNPSAGAGGPSAGVYISDPVTTTFNWTTAAATAAWSTGGSWNAAATPTYLSQTRLSNAGGAAKEAVVSGEQKAWDVEVEGTAGPMTVRVASGGKLTVFSGVTIETGGVVQLEEGTLDAQYVDIRGGTLTGSGSIRTGSGPIAGQVEMVTGLIAPGDGVGTLSIDGRLSTGNSATLAFELGGTTSGTLYDQLLVDGPVALAGALSVALVDLFEPTIGDVFELMTYDEHGGEFATLDLPGGYQWDVTYGADSLLLEVVGLGLAGDFNVDGRVDAADYTVWRDGLGTTYTASDYTTWKNNYGATNVPSVSVSVPEPAALLLLGFALAAAVGNRR
;
A
#
# COMPACT_ATOMS: atom_id res chain seq x y z
N MET A 1 75.81 -15.65 -7.21
CA MET A 1 75.71 -14.30 -7.82
C MET A 1 74.26 -13.82 -7.71
N ARG A 2 74.07 -12.67 -7.06
CA ARG A 2 72.99 -11.62 -7.16
C ARG A 2 71.58 -12.07 -7.58
N GLN A 3 70.58 -12.01 -6.70
CA GLN A 3 69.81 -10.86 -6.17
C GLN A 3 68.48 -10.65 -6.92
N GLY A 4 67.40 -10.51 -6.14
CA GLY A 4 66.03 -10.31 -6.59
C GLY A 4 65.72 -8.94 -7.21
N GLY A 5 64.44 -8.75 -7.51
CA GLY A 5 63.92 -7.45 -7.95
C GLY A 5 62.55 -7.58 -8.60
N TRP A 6 61.50 -7.50 -7.79
CA TRP A 6 60.19 -7.06 -8.22
C TRP A 6 60.33 -5.72 -8.95
N ARG A 7 59.73 -5.60 -10.15
CA ARG A 7 59.63 -4.32 -10.87
C ARG A 7 58.18 -3.99 -11.13
N TYR A 8 57.67 -3.07 -10.32
CA TYR A 8 56.51 -2.24 -10.57
C TYR A 8 56.60 -1.61 -11.96
N ARG A 9 55.54 -1.74 -12.75
CA ARG A 9 55.29 -0.86 -13.89
C ARG A 9 54.23 0.15 -13.49
N TYR A 10 54.65 1.39 -13.30
CA TYR A 10 53.78 2.55 -13.22
C TYR A 10 53.11 2.74 -14.59
N ALA A 11 51.82 2.46 -14.67
CA ALA A 11 50.96 3.03 -15.71
C ALA A 11 50.32 4.28 -15.14
N LEU A 12 50.63 5.41 -15.76
CA LEU A 12 50.17 6.75 -15.46
C LEU A 12 48.62 6.77 -15.52
N LEU A 13 47.97 6.78 -14.36
CA LEU A 13 46.52 6.99 -14.24
C LEU A 13 46.26 8.48 -14.47
N VAL A 14 45.97 8.86 -15.71
CA VAL A 14 45.37 10.17 -16.00
C VAL A 14 43.91 10.06 -15.57
N ALA A 15 43.61 10.55 -14.36
CA ALA A 15 42.25 10.74 -13.89
C ALA A 15 41.60 11.82 -14.77
N PHE A 16 40.86 11.40 -15.79
CA PHE A 16 39.76 12.21 -16.28
C PHE A 16 38.63 12.04 -15.28
N SER A 17 38.47 13.03 -14.39
CA SER A 17 37.23 13.26 -13.68
C SER A 17 36.19 13.66 -14.74
N VAL A 18 35.58 12.67 -15.39
CA VAL A 18 34.30 12.90 -16.04
C VAL A 18 33.31 12.94 -14.89
N THR A 19 32.96 14.14 -14.45
CA THR A 19 31.72 14.36 -13.74
C THR A 19 30.62 13.97 -14.72
N ILE A 20 30.18 12.71 -14.66
CA ILE A 20 28.91 12.34 -15.26
C ILE A 20 27.90 13.02 -14.35
N GLY A 21 27.46 14.21 -14.74
CA GLY A 21 26.18 14.72 -14.29
C GLY A 21 25.13 13.79 -14.84
N GLY A 22 24.92 12.66 -14.15
CA GLY A 22 23.72 11.87 -14.33
C GLY A 22 22.61 12.70 -13.72
N GLU A 23 21.75 13.24 -14.57
CA GLU A 23 20.40 13.53 -14.10
C GLU A 23 19.89 12.21 -13.53
N THR A 24 19.57 12.19 -12.23
CA THR A 24 18.87 11.07 -11.62
C THR A 24 17.60 10.90 -12.43
N LEU A 25 17.52 9.82 -13.23
CA LEU A 25 16.28 9.42 -13.86
C LEU A 25 15.24 9.33 -12.74
N ALA A 26 14.05 9.89 -12.97
CA ALA A 26 12.95 9.82 -12.02
C ALA A 26 12.82 8.38 -11.49
N ALA A 27 12.96 8.21 -10.17
CA ALA A 27 12.78 6.92 -9.54
C ALA A 27 11.39 6.37 -9.88
N VAL A 28 11.31 5.10 -10.27
CA VAL A 28 10.02 4.44 -10.43
C VAL A 28 9.39 4.32 -9.05
N PRO A 29 8.15 4.80 -8.85
CA PRO A 29 7.51 4.70 -7.55
C PRO A 29 7.24 3.24 -7.21
N VAL A 30 7.24 2.92 -5.91
CA VAL A 30 6.84 1.59 -5.42
C VAL A 30 5.44 1.27 -5.92
N ASP A 31 4.51 2.22 -5.73
CA ASP A 31 3.12 2.10 -6.16
C ASP A 31 2.81 3.01 -7.36
N GLY A 32 2.29 2.42 -8.43
CA GLY A 32 1.91 3.11 -9.66
C GLY A 32 0.55 3.79 -9.57
N PHE A 33 0.19 4.60 -10.57
CA PHE A 33 -1.13 5.26 -10.57
C PHE A 33 -2.26 4.23 -10.74
N LEU A 34 -3.42 4.51 -10.14
CA LEU A 34 -4.62 3.70 -10.32
C LEU A 34 -5.57 4.42 -11.30
N PRO A 35 -5.77 3.91 -12.54
CA PRO A 35 -6.67 4.54 -13.50
C PRO A 35 -8.12 4.30 -13.08
N MET A 36 -8.78 5.33 -12.54
CA MET A 36 -10.15 5.29 -12.10
C MET A 36 -11.02 6.03 -13.11
N VAL A 37 -12.19 5.47 -13.33
CA VAL A 37 -13.21 5.98 -14.23
C VAL A 37 -14.52 6.09 -13.46
N GLY A 38 -15.38 7.00 -13.89
CA GLY A 38 -16.75 7.02 -13.38
C GLY A 38 -17.62 6.10 -14.21
N ILE A 39 -18.53 5.39 -13.54
CA ILE A 39 -19.48 4.45 -14.13
C ILE A 39 -20.93 4.91 -13.91
N ALA A 40 -21.79 4.59 -14.87
CA ALA A 40 -23.23 4.71 -14.79
C ALA A 40 -23.86 3.50 -15.49
N LEU A 41 -25.03 3.08 -15.04
CA LEU A 41 -25.76 1.96 -15.64
C LEU A 41 -27.06 2.46 -16.27
N THR A 42 -27.56 1.76 -17.29
CA THR A 42 -28.88 2.01 -17.89
C THR A 42 -29.68 0.73 -18.07
N ASP A 43 -30.99 0.86 -18.25
CA ASP A 43 -31.93 -0.21 -18.62
C ASP A 43 -31.80 -0.73 -20.09
N GLU A 44 -30.62 -0.58 -20.72
CA GLU A 44 -30.42 -0.91 -22.14
C GLU A 44 -29.87 -2.33 -22.35
N PHE A 45 -30.73 -3.22 -22.88
CA PHE A 45 -30.38 -4.59 -23.25
C PHE A 45 -31.12 -5.02 -24.53
N ASP A 46 -30.87 -6.24 -25.02
CA ASP A 46 -31.48 -6.78 -26.24
C ASP A 46 -32.16 -8.14 -25.98
N GLU A 47 -33.49 -8.18 -26.13
CA GLU A 47 -34.36 -9.36 -25.95
C GLU A 47 -34.39 -10.31 -27.18
N ASP A 48 -33.82 -9.91 -28.33
CA ASP A 48 -33.98 -10.60 -29.61
C ASP A 48 -32.83 -11.61 -29.91
N PHE A 49 -32.56 -12.54 -28.97
CA PHE A 49 -31.55 -13.61 -29.14
C PHE A 49 -30.14 -13.10 -29.52
N ASN A 50 -29.80 -11.92 -29.01
CA ASN A 50 -28.56 -11.23 -29.34
C ASN A 50 -27.70 -11.10 -28.10
N PHE A 51 -26.60 -11.84 -28.06
CA PHE A 51 -25.76 -11.95 -26.86
C PHE A 51 -24.45 -11.14 -26.94
N PHE A 52 -24.39 -10.21 -27.89
CA PHE A 52 -23.22 -9.38 -28.16
C PHE A 52 -23.45 -7.97 -27.62
N PRO A 53 -22.50 -7.40 -26.87
CA PRO A 53 -22.57 -6.02 -26.47
C PRO A 53 -22.31 -5.04 -27.61
N PHE A 54 -22.89 -3.84 -27.51
CA PHE A 54 -22.72 -2.76 -28.50
C PHE A 54 -21.99 -1.55 -27.91
N ALA A 55 -20.93 -1.12 -28.59
CA ALA A 55 -20.25 0.12 -28.24
C ALA A 55 -21.09 1.34 -28.62
N THR A 56 -21.31 2.26 -27.68
CA THR A 56 -22.07 3.51 -27.89
C THR A 56 -21.28 4.73 -27.40
N THR A 57 -21.63 5.92 -27.89
CA THR A 57 -20.89 7.16 -27.55
C THR A 57 -21.60 8.04 -26.52
N ALA A 58 -22.76 7.62 -26.05
CA ALA A 58 -23.54 8.25 -24.98
C ALA A 58 -24.67 7.31 -24.53
N PRO A 59 -25.21 7.46 -23.30
CA PRO A 59 -26.42 6.78 -22.85
C PRO A 59 -27.62 7.09 -23.74
N SER A 60 -28.41 6.07 -24.07
CA SER A 60 -29.67 6.19 -24.83
C SER A 60 -30.91 5.80 -24.03
N GLY A 61 -30.76 4.99 -22.99
CA GLY A 61 -31.81 4.53 -22.09
C GLY A 61 -31.88 5.31 -20.79
N THR A 62 -32.67 4.80 -19.86
CA THR A 62 -32.87 5.38 -18.53
C THR A 62 -31.68 5.02 -17.66
N LEU A 63 -31.00 6.02 -17.10
CA LEU A 63 -29.95 5.77 -16.11
C LEU A 63 -30.54 5.16 -14.83
N LEU A 64 -29.90 4.10 -14.34
CA LEU A 64 -30.30 3.37 -13.15
C LEU A 64 -29.92 4.12 -11.88
N GLY A 65 -30.68 3.86 -10.82
CA GLY A 65 -30.46 4.39 -9.48
C GLY A 65 -31.76 4.59 -8.69
N PRO A 66 -31.65 4.87 -7.38
CA PRO A 66 -32.77 4.84 -6.46
C PRO A 66 -33.82 5.89 -6.80
N ASN A 67 -35.07 5.44 -6.80
CA ASN A 67 -36.25 6.27 -7.14
C ASN A 67 -36.17 6.86 -8.57
N GLY A 68 -35.47 6.20 -9.50
CA GLY A 68 -35.32 6.62 -10.89
C GLY A 68 -34.38 7.84 -11.07
N ASN A 69 -33.56 8.14 -10.08
CA ASN A 69 -32.52 9.16 -10.20
C ASN A 69 -31.20 8.49 -10.60
N ALA A 70 -30.51 9.06 -11.58
CA ALA A 70 -29.22 8.56 -12.03
C ALA A 70 -28.21 8.48 -10.87
N HIS A 71 -27.68 7.29 -10.66
CA HIS A 71 -26.52 7.05 -9.80
C HIS A 71 -25.24 7.04 -10.64
N TYR A 72 -24.14 7.46 -10.02
CA TYR A 72 -22.79 7.36 -10.58
C TYR A 72 -21.86 6.88 -9.49
N ASP A 73 -20.97 5.96 -9.84
CA ASP A 73 -19.95 5.45 -8.95
C ASP A 73 -18.58 5.51 -9.64
N ILE A 74 -17.52 5.12 -8.94
CA ILE A 74 -16.18 4.98 -9.49
C ILE A 74 -15.80 3.50 -9.63
N ALA A 75 -14.98 3.22 -10.64
CA ALA A 75 -14.42 1.90 -10.88
C ALA A 75 -12.94 2.00 -11.26
N LEU A 76 -12.18 0.96 -10.93
CA LEU A 76 -10.84 0.75 -11.45
C LEU A 76 -10.95 0.28 -12.91
N LEU A 77 -10.23 0.93 -13.81
CA LEU A 77 -10.05 0.43 -15.17
C LEU A 77 -8.96 -0.63 -15.15
N ASP A 78 -9.35 -1.88 -15.38
CA ASP A 78 -8.46 -3.03 -15.27
C ASP A 78 -8.46 -3.83 -16.58
N THR A 79 -7.38 -3.70 -17.35
CA THR A 79 -7.19 -4.49 -18.57
C THR A 79 -6.78 -5.94 -18.32
N GLY A 80 -6.38 -6.28 -17.09
CA GLY A 80 -6.12 -7.64 -16.64
C GLY A 80 -7.39 -8.42 -16.28
N ALA A 81 -8.45 -7.72 -15.87
CA ALA A 81 -9.74 -8.33 -15.57
C ALA A 81 -10.48 -8.80 -16.84
N GLY A 82 -10.78 -10.11 -16.91
CA GLY A 82 -11.53 -10.71 -18.03
C GLY A 82 -13.01 -10.33 -18.10
N PHE A 83 -13.53 -9.67 -17.06
CA PHE A 83 -14.93 -9.31 -16.85
C PHE A 83 -15.01 -7.94 -16.19
N SER A 84 -16.17 -7.27 -16.27
CA SER A 84 -16.48 -6.12 -15.42
C SER A 84 -17.18 -6.58 -14.14
N LEU A 85 -16.84 -5.96 -13.02
CA LEU A 85 -17.31 -6.34 -11.68
C LEU A 85 -17.96 -5.14 -10.99
N LEU A 86 -19.03 -5.39 -10.27
CA LEU A 86 -19.71 -4.45 -9.39
C LEU A 86 -19.58 -4.92 -7.95
N THR A 87 -19.33 -4.02 -7.02
CA THR A 87 -19.46 -4.31 -5.60
C THR A 87 -20.93 -4.57 -5.24
N SER A 88 -21.19 -5.34 -4.19
CA SER A 88 -22.54 -5.48 -3.63
C SER A 88 -23.16 -4.12 -3.27
N LYS A 89 -22.35 -3.18 -2.77
CA LYS A 89 -22.80 -1.82 -2.52
C LYS A 89 -23.24 -1.09 -3.80
N ALA A 90 -22.47 -1.21 -4.88
CA ALA A 90 -22.84 -0.60 -6.15
C ALA A 90 -24.11 -1.25 -6.73
N TYR A 91 -24.28 -2.57 -6.56
CA TYR A 91 -25.50 -3.26 -6.96
C TYR A 91 -26.75 -2.62 -6.31
N ASP A 92 -26.70 -2.40 -5.00
CA ASP A 92 -27.77 -1.73 -4.25
C ASP A 92 -27.92 -0.24 -4.65
N ASP A 93 -26.81 0.49 -4.77
CA ASP A 93 -26.80 1.93 -5.07
C ASP A 93 -27.28 2.23 -6.50
N PHE A 94 -27.10 1.29 -7.44
CA PHE A 94 -27.69 1.35 -8.79
C PHE A 94 -29.13 0.82 -8.83
N ASN A 95 -29.64 0.24 -7.74
CA ASN A 95 -30.99 -0.36 -7.66
C ASN A 95 -31.17 -1.46 -8.71
N LEU A 96 -30.19 -2.36 -8.87
CA LEU A 96 -30.23 -3.40 -9.91
C LEU A 96 -31.33 -4.44 -9.70
N ASP A 97 -31.83 -4.62 -8.47
CA ASP A 97 -32.96 -5.48 -8.11
C ASP A 97 -34.34 -4.82 -8.34
N GLY A 98 -34.37 -3.59 -8.83
CA GLY A 98 -35.61 -2.86 -9.10
C GLY A 98 -36.36 -3.41 -10.32
N PRO A 99 -37.70 -3.32 -10.36
CA PRO A 99 -38.44 -3.72 -11.56
C PRO A 99 -38.26 -2.68 -12.68
N TYR A 100 -37.86 -3.13 -13.87
CA TYR A 100 -37.67 -2.30 -15.06
C TYR A 100 -38.55 -2.78 -16.22
N PRO A 101 -38.81 -1.92 -17.24
CA PRO A 101 -39.51 -2.36 -18.44
C PRO A 101 -38.71 -3.46 -19.16
N GLY A 102 -39.32 -4.63 -19.33
CA GLY A 102 -38.66 -5.81 -19.92
C GLY A 102 -38.03 -6.75 -18.88
N GLU A 103 -37.68 -6.24 -17.70
CA GLU A 103 -36.90 -6.95 -16.67
C GLU A 103 -37.62 -6.84 -15.32
N SER A 104 -38.54 -7.77 -15.02
CA SER A 104 -39.53 -7.58 -13.95
C SER A 104 -39.01 -7.81 -12.54
N ASP A 105 -37.94 -8.58 -12.42
CA ASP A 105 -37.11 -8.87 -11.24
C ASP A 105 -35.80 -8.07 -11.25
N GLY A 106 -35.67 -7.13 -12.19
CA GLY A 106 -34.48 -6.32 -12.36
C GLY A 106 -33.41 -7.07 -13.13
N PHE A 107 -32.15 -6.69 -12.94
CA PHE A 107 -31.01 -7.33 -13.59
C PHE A 107 -30.35 -8.36 -12.65
N TYR A 108 -31.18 -9.05 -11.87
CA TYR A 108 -30.75 -10.02 -10.87
C TYR A 108 -30.61 -11.41 -11.49
N GLY A 109 -29.37 -11.78 -11.83
CA GLY A 109 -29.13 -13.12 -12.33
C GLY A 109 -28.99 -14.16 -11.20
N THR A 110 -29.42 -15.37 -11.49
CA THR A 110 -29.41 -16.52 -10.56
C THR A 110 -28.21 -17.44 -10.73
N GLU A 111 -27.46 -17.29 -11.83
CA GLU A 111 -26.23 -18.03 -12.09
C GLU A 111 -25.03 -17.44 -11.33
N SER A 112 -24.03 -18.28 -11.10
CA SER A 112 -22.82 -17.90 -10.37
C SER A 112 -21.56 -18.42 -11.03
N ILE A 113 -20.48 -17.67 -10.86
CA ILE A 113 -19.18 -17.96 -11.46
C ILE A 113 -18.08 -17.93 -10.40
N GLY A 114 -17.13 -18.85 -10.54
CA GLY A 114 -15.86 -18.79 -9.81
C GLY A 114 -14.89 -17.85 -10.52
N ILE A 115 -14.44 -16.81 -9.82
CA ILE A 115 -13.46 -15.84 -10.29
C ILE A 115 -12.11 -16.16 -9.66
N GLY A 116 -11.09 -16.35 -10.49
CA GLY A 116 -9.70 -16.50 -10.07
C GLY A 116 -8.90 -15.21 -10.18
N GLY A 117 -7.83 -15.11 -9.40
CA GLY A 117 -6.95 -13.95 -9.38
C GLY A 117 -5.68 -14.20 -8.57
N ALA A 118 -4.88 -13.15 -8.35
CA ALA A 118 -3.56 -13.24 -7.71
C ALA A 118 -3.59 -13.84 -6.28
N THR A 119 -4.72 -13.75 -5.58
CA THR A 119 -4.84 -14.14 -4.17
C THR A 119 -5.74 -15.36 -3.94
N GLY A 120 -6.36 -15.92 -4.98
CA GLY A 120 -7.23 -17.10 -4.85
C GLY A 120 -8.50 -17.04 -5.70
N GLN A 121 -9.56 -17.72 -5.23
CA GLN A 121 -10.83 -17.87 -5.93
C GLN A 121 -11.99 -17.28 -5.11
N LEU A 122 -12.97 -16.72 -5.79
CA LEU A 122 -14.21 -16.18 -5.22
C LEU A 122 -15.41 -16.65 -6.02
N THR A 123 -16.53 -16.95 -5.38
CA THR A 123 -17.79 -17.18 -6.09
C THR A 123 -18.61 -15.90 -6.08
N ALA A 124 -19.12 -15.50 -7.23
CA ALA A 124 -19.89 -14.27 -7.39
C ALA A 124 -21.08 -14.49 -8.33
N GLN A 125 -22.09 -13.62 -8.20
CA GLN A 125 -23.33 -13.74 -8.99
C GLN A 125 -23.17 -13.03 -10.32
N ILE A 126 -23.69 -13.66 -11.38
CA ILE A 126 -23.76 -13.06 -12.71
C ILE A 126 -25.04 -12.22 -12.77
N ASN A 127 -24.95 -10.99 -13.29
CA ASN A 127 -26.12 -10.14 -13.51
C ASN A 127 -26.64 -10.31 -14.95
N ASP A 128 -27.93 -10.09 -15.16
CA ASP A 128 -28.53 -10.02 -16.50
C ASP A 128 -27.98 -8.81 -17.27
N PRO A 129 -28.08 -8.80 -18.62
CA PRO A 129 -27.45 -7.76 -19.40
C PRO A 129 -28.13 -6.41 -19.23
N PHE A 130 -27.31 -5.37 -19.14
CA PHE A 130 -27.74 -3.96 -19.08
C PHE A 130 -26.76 -3.06 -19.84
N GLY A 131 -26.96 -1.75 -19.80
CA GLY A 131 -26.01 -0.80 -20.38
C GLY A 131 -24.97 -0.32 -19.39
N LEU A 132 -23.69 -0.64 -19.61
CA LEU A 132 -22.56 -0.13 -18.84
C LEU A 132 -21.97 1.10 -19.51
N TYR A 133 -22.00 2.24 -18.83
CA TYR A 133 -21.47 3.51 -19.31
C TYR A 133 -20.29 3.98 -18.47
N VAL A 134 -19.20 4.36 -19.13
CA VAL A 134 -17.93 4.66 -18.49
C VAL A 134 -17.35 5.96 -19.05
N GLY A 135 -16.80 6.80 -18.19
CA GLY A 135 -16.16 8.05 -18.59
C GLY A 135 -15.03 8.46 -17.67
N GLY A 136 -14.13 9.31 -18.19
CA GLY A 136 -13.11 9.93 -17.37
C GLY A 136 -13.68 10.93 -16.37
N LEU A 137 -12.91 11.19 -15.31
CA LEU A 137 -13.34 12.01 -14.19
C LEU A 137 -13.12 13.53 -14.41
N GLN A 138 -12.52 13.96 -15.52
CA GLN A 138 -12.23 15.37 -15.84
C GLN A 138 -13.44 16.32 -15.89
N GLY A 139 -14.65 15.80 -16.11
CA GLY A 139 -15.89 16.58 -16.23
C GLY A 139 -16.88 16.38 -15.08
N ARG A 140 -16.42 15.81 -13.95
CA ARG A 140 -17.28 15.50 -12.81
C ARG A 140 -17.68 16.74 -12.02
N SER A 141 -18.85 16.68 -11.38
CA SER A 141 -19.13 17.45 -10.17
C SER A 141 -19.28 16.49 -9.00
N SER A 142 -18.58 16.75 -7.89
CA SER A 142 -18.78 16.03 -6.64
C SER A 142 -19.11 17.00 -5.51
N ALA A 143 -20.08 16.62 -4.67
CA ALA A 143 -20.41 17.34 -3.44
C ALA A 143 -20.02 16.48 -2.23
N GLY A 144 -18.73 16.12 -2.12
CA GLY A 144 -18.16 15.34 -1.03
C GLY A 144 -18.51 13.85 -1.04
N SER A 145 -19.78 13.48 -1.20
CA SER A 145 -20.25 12.09 -1.10
C SER A 145 -21.01 11.57 -2.33
N SER A 146 -21.39 12.44 -3.26
CA SER A 146 -22.09 12.02 -4.49
C SER A 146 -21.32 12.50 -5.71
N LEU A 147 -21.10 11.56 -6.65
CA LEU A 147 -20.52 11.81 -7.95
C LEU A 147 -21.64 12.12 -8.95
N THR A 148 -21.41 13.11 -9.80
CA THR A 148 -22.25 13.38 -10.97
C THR A 148 -21.38 13.59 -12.19
N MET A 149 -21.84 13.08 -13.33
CA MET A 149 -21.09 13.13 -14.59
C MET A 149 -21.96 13.68 -15.71
N SER A 150 -21.32 14.34 -16.67
CA SER A 150 -22.01 14.73 -17.90
C SER A 150 -22.36 13.48 -18.72
N HIS A 151 -23.61 13.36 -19.15
CA HIS A 151 -24.04 12.26 -20.03
C HIS A 151 -23.20 12.18 -21.30
N SER A 152 -22.79 13.33 -21.85
CA SER A 152 -21.96 13.41 -23.06
C SER A 152 -20.49 13.02 -22.85
N ALA A 153 -20.07 12.76 -21.60
CA ALA A 153 -18.71 12.34 -21.28
C ALA A 153 -18.58 10.82 -21.12
N LEU A 154 -19.70 10.08 -21.21
CA LEU A 154 -19.76 8.64 -21.05
C LEU A 154 -19.73 7.96 -22.42
N SER A 155 -18.97 6.87 -22.51
CA SER A 155 -19.03 5.90 -23.61
C SER A 155 -19.60 4.59 -23.08
N GLY A 156 -20.40 3.89 -23.88
CA GLY A 156 -21.20 2.76 -23.42
C GLY A 156 -20.82 1.42 -24.02
N GLN A 157 -21.19 0.37 -23.31
CA GLN A 157 -21.30 -0.99 -23.79
C GLN A 157 -22.69 -1.47 -23.39
N THR A 158 -23.65 -1.40 -24.31
CA THR A 158 -25.02 -1.89 -24.06
C THR A 158 -25.10 -3.39 -24.22
N ASN A 159 -26.14 -4.00 -23.64
CA ASN A 159 -26.33 -5.45 -23.67
C ASN A 159 -25.13 -6.20 -23.07
N THR A 160 -24.69 -5.74 -21.89
CA THR A 160 -23.52 -6.27 -21.18
C THR A 160 -23.94 -6.87 -19.85
N SER A 161 -23.54 -8.12 -19.63
CA SER A 161 -23.66 -8.80 -18.35
C SER A 161 -22.38 -8.63 -17.53
N THR A 162 -22.53 -8.31 -16.25
CA THR A 162 -21.43 -8.10 -15.29
C THR A 162 -21.52 -9.12 -14.15
N ILE A 163 -20.60 -9.03 -13.19
CA ILE A 163 -20.61 -9.87 -11.99
C ILE A 163 -20.75 -8.99 -10.75
N THR A 164 -21.61 -9.38 -9.81
CA THR A 164 -21.73 -8.75 -8.49
C THR A 164 -20.89 -9.50 -7.46
N LEU A 165 -19.92 -8.79 -6.89
CA LEU A 165 -19.05 -9.27 -5.82
C LEU A 165 -19.84 -9.46 -4.52
N PRO A 166 -19.55 -10.51 -3.74
CA PRO A 166 -20.13 -10.68 -2.42
C PRO A 166 -19.65 -9.59 -1.46
N ALA A 167 -20.41 -9.35 -0.38
CA ALA A 167 -20.20 -8.21 0.52
C ALA A 167 -18.87 -8.24 1.29
N GLU A 168 -18.29 -9.42 1.46
CA GLU A 168 -16.98 -9.63 2.07
C GLU A 168 -15.80 -9.36 1.14
N SER A 169 -16.03 -9.02 -0.14
CA SER A 169 -14.95 -8.73 -1.08
C SER A 169 -14.42 -7.31 -0.91
N ASP A 170 -13.10 -7.19 -0.76
CA ASP A 170 -12.40 -5.90 -0.71
C ASP A 170 -12.14 -5.29 -2.10
N LEU A 171 -12.54 -5.98 -3.18
CA LEU A 171 -12.34 -5.48 -4.54
C LEU A 171 -13.26 -4.28 -4.82
N PRO A 172 -12.74 -3.24 -5.50
CA PRO A 172 -13.59 -2.14 -5.95
C PRO A 172 -14.47 -2.57 -7.14
N ASN A 173 -15.35 -1.69 -7.59
CA ASN A 173 -15.93 -1.85 -8.93
C ASN A 173 -14.80 -1.88 -9.96
N ILE A 174 -14.92 -2.73 -10.97
CA ILE A 174 -13.91 -2.92 -12.01
C ILE A 174 -14.57 -2.82 -13.38
N VAL A 175 -14.00 -1.97 -14.24
CA VAL A 175 -14.29 -1.96 -15.68
C VAL A 175 -13.20 -2.78 -16.37
N GLY A 176 -13.58 -3.97 -16.82
CA GLY A 176 -12.64 -4.96 -17.33
C GLY A 176 -12.27 -4.80 -18.81
N LEU A 177 -11.49 -5.77 -19.28
CA LEU A 177 -11.10 -5.93 -20.68
C LEU A 177 -12.28 -5.99 -21.67
N PRO A 178 -13.47 -6.55 -21.35
CA PRO A 178 -14.61 -6.53 -22.27
C PRO A 178 -15.01 -5.12 -22.71
N PHE A 179 -15.03 -4.16 -21.78
CA PHE A 179 -15.30 -2.76 -22.10
C PHE A 179 -14.09 -2.12 -22.77
N ALA A 180 -12.90 -2.25 -22.16
CA ALA A 180 -11.68 -1.60 -22.63
C ALA A 180 -11.29 -2.01 -24.07
N SER A 181 -11.61 -3.25 -24.47
CA SER A 181 -11.38 -3.76 -25.83
C SER A 181 -12.17 -3.04 -26.92
N GLN A 182 -13.29 -2.39 -26.56
CA GLN A 182 -14.18 -1.70 -27.49
C GLN A 182 -13.74 -0.27 -27.82
N TYR A 183 -12.71 0.24 -27.15
CA TYR A 183 -12.22 1.59 -27.28
C TYR A 183 -10.70 1.63 -27.45
N ALA A 184 -10.20 2.74 -28.01
CA ALA A 184 -8.81 3.12 -27.79
C ALA A 184 -8.77 3.94 -26.49
N THR A 185 -8.14 3.40 -25.45
CA THR A 185 -8.15 4.00 -24.11
C THR A 185 -6.94 4.90 -23.93
N ARG A 186 -7.18 6.18 -23.67
CA ARG A 186 -6.12 7.19 -23.46
C ARG A 186 -6.04 7.56 -21.98
N ILE A 187 -4.92 7.25 -21.35
CA ILE A 187 -4.60 7.59 -19.97
C ILE A 187 -3.65 8.79 -19.97
N ARG A 188 -4.03 9.85 -19.27
CA ARG A 188 -3.36 11.17 -19.31
C ARG A 188 -2.81 11.58 -17.95
N SER A 189 -1.56 11.18 -17.69
CA SER A 189 -0.79 11.62 -16.53
C SER A 189 -0.47 13.12 -16.58
N ASP A 190 -0.53 13.77 -17.75
CA ASP A 190 -0.38 15.22 -17.89
C ASP A 190 -1.60 16.01 -17.39
N SER A 191 -2.69 15.32 -17.04
CA SER A 191 -3.92 15.91 -16.52
C SER A 191 -4.43 15.14 -15.29
N PRO A 192 -3.71 15.16 -14.16
CA PRO A 192 -4.11 14.48 -12.92
C PRO A 192 -5.48 14.94 -12.42
N GLN A 193 -6.31 14.00 -11.99
CA GLN A 193 -7.58 14.22 -11.31
C GLN A 193 -7.39 13.88 -9.83
N VAL A 194 -7.46 14.90 -8.98
CA VAL A 194 -7.36 14.75 -7.52
C VAL A 194 -8.55 15.43 -6.85
N PHE A 195 -9.30 14.69 -6.04
CA PHE A 195 -10.51 15.18 -5.35
C PHE A 195 -10.91 14.28 -4.19
N GLU A 196 -11.76 14.78 -3.31
CA GLU A 196 -12.36 14.00 -2.21
C GLU A 196 -13.68 13.36 -2.67
N LEU A 197 -13.87 12.08 -2.34
CA LEU A 197 -15.11 11.34 -2.49
C LEU A 197 -15.26 10.40 -1.28
N ASN A 198 -16.38 10.47 -0.57
CA ASN A 198 -16.66 9.66 0.63
C ASN A 198 -15.56 9.76 1.71
N GLY A 199 -14.95 10.95 1.85
CA GLY A 199 -13.89 11.19 2.84
C GLY A 199 -12.51 10.65 2.46
N LYS A 200 -12.37 10.03 1.28
CA LYS A 200 -11.11 9.55 0.72
C LYS A 200 -10.68 10.42 -0.46
N THR A 201 -9.38 10.63 -0.58
CA THR A 201 -8.81 11.28 -1.77
C THR A 201 -8.73 10.29 -2.92
N VAL A 202 -9.41 10.60 -4.02
CA VAL A 202 -9.24 9.93 -5.32
C VAL A 202 -8.12 10.61 -6.08
N ARG A 203 -7.14 9.82 -6.52
CA ARG A 203 -5.99 10.22 -7.36
C ARG A 203 -5.97 9.36 -8.61
N THR A 204 -6.14 9.98 -9.75
CA THR A 204 -6.10 9.23 -11.01
C THR A 204 -5.70 10.11 -12.18
N PRO A 205 -5.01 9.59 -13.21
CA PRO A 205 -4.89 10.32 -14.48
C PRO A 205 -6.26 10.56 -15.11
N ALA A 206 -6.40 11.59 -15.96
CA ALA A 206 -7.59 11.68 -16.79
C ALA A 206 -7.64 10.51 -17.78
N VAL A 207 -8.84 9.99 -18.04
CA VAL A 207 -9.05 8.87 -18.97
C VAL A 207 -10.02 9.32 -20.06
N ASP A 208 -9.67 9.06 -21.32
CA ASP A 208 -10.56 9.26 -22.46
C ASP A 208 -10.76 7.94 -23.20
N PHE A 209 -12.02 7.62 -23.55
CA PHE A 209 -12.35 6.51 -24.43
C PHE A 209 -12.55 7.05 -25.84
N LEU A 210 -11.67 6.67 -26.76
CA LEU A 210 -11.70 7.11 -28.14
C LEU A 210 -12.21 6.00 -29.06
N PRO A 211 -12.72 6.32 -30.26
CA PRO A 211 -13.02 5.29 -31.25
C PRO A 211 -11.81 4.39 -31.50
N ARG A 212 -12.03 3.08 -31.60
CA ARG A 212 -10.96 2.12 -31.95
C ARG A 212 -10.24 2.52 -33.24
N GLY A 213 -8.92 2.34 -33.28
CA GLY A 213 -8.13 2.82 -34.41
C GLY A 213 -7.81 4.31 -34.39
N SER A 214 -8.04 4.99 -33.27
CA SER A 214 -7.57 6.37 -33.07
C SER A 214 -6.02 6.49 -33.04
N GLY A 215 -5.29 5.37 -32.86
CA GLY A 215 -3.84 5.36 -32.80
C GLY A 215 -3.28 6.13 -31.61
N GLY A 216 -2.02 6.54 -31.69
CA GLY A 216 -1.30 7.12 -30.53
C GLY A 216 -1.70 8.54 -30.11
N ASN A 217 -2.65 9.18 -30.79
CA ASN A 217 -3.16 10.52 -30.44
C ASN A 217 -2.04 11.56 -30.19
N GLY A 218 -1.04 11.60 -31.07
CA GLY A 218 0.15 12.47 -30.96
C GLY A 218 1.37 11.80 -30.33
N ILE A 219 1.21 10.65 -29.68
CA ILE A 219 2.32 9.83 -29.20
C ILE A 219 2.83 8.94 -30.34
N VAL A 220 4.12 9.05 -30.66
CA VAL A 220 4.73 8.32 -31.78
C VAL A 220 5.38 7.00 -31.36
N ARG A 221 5.87 6.91 -30.11
CA ARG A 221 6.48 5.71 -29.58
C ARG A 221 5.42 4.65 -29.35
N LYS A 222 5.59 3.47 -29.93
CA LYS A 222 4.62 2.37 -29.91
C LYS A 222 5.29 1.07 -29.49
N ALA A 223 4.96 0.57 -28.31
CA ALA A 223 5.26 -0.80 -27.91
C ALA A 223 4.25 -1.74 -28.58
N PRO A 224 4.69 -2.76 -29.35
CA PRO A 224 3.79 -3.75 -29.91
C PRO A 224 3.02 -4.47 -28.80
N LEU A 225 1.69 -4.44 -28.90
CA LEU A 225 0.80 -5.15 -27.99
C LEU A 225 0.52 -6.51 -28.61
N LEU A 226 0.90 -7.57 -27.90
CA LEU A 226 0.60 -8.94 -28.26
C LEU A 226 -0.76 -9.31 -27.69
N LEU A 227 -1.55 -10.00 -28.51
CA LEU A 227 -2.86 -10.51 -28.14
C LEU A 227 -2.72 -12.02 -27.99
N ASN A 228 -3.19 -12.58 -26.88
CA ASN A 228 -3.22 -14.02 -26.72
C ASN A 228 -4.63 -14.48 -26.37
N PRO A 229 -5.33 -15.22 -27.28
CA PRO A 229 -4.89 -15.60 -28.62
C PRO A 229 -4.76 -14.43 -29.63
N GLY A 230 -3.98 -14.61 -30.70
CA GLY A 230 -3.62 -13.54 -31.66
C GLY A 230 -4.77 -12.83 -32.38
N ALA A 231 -5.99 -13.34 -32.32
CA ALA A 231 -7.19 -12.79 -32.95
C ALA A 231 -8.24 -12.30 -31.93
N VAL A 232 -7.88 -12.13 -30.66
CA VAL A 232 -8.80 -11.88 -29.55
C VAL A 232 -9.79 -10.74 -29.77
N PHE A 233 -9.36 -9.61 -30.35
CA PHE A 233 -10.25 -8.47 -30.62
C PHE A 233 -10.75 -8.40 -32.07
N ALA A 234 -10.64 -9.50 -32.81
CA ALA A 234 -11.35 -9.68 -34.07
C ALA A 234 -12.79 -10.16 -33.82
N GLN A 235 -13.06 -10.78 -32.67
CA GLN A 235 -14.40 -11.13 -32.20
C GLN A 235 -14.87 -10.09 -31.19
N ALA A 236 -16.16 -9.77 -31.23
CA ALA A 236 -16.75 -8.91 -30.21
C ALA A 236 -16.80 -9.67 -28.87
N PRO A 237 -16.79 -8.96 -27.73
CA PRO A 237 -17.17 -9.52 -26.46
C PRO A 237 -18.55 -10.19 -26.56
N VAL A 238 -18.82 -11.14 -25.68
CA VAL A 238 -20.06 -11.93 -25.71
C VAL A 238 -20.37 -12.42 -24.30
N TYR A 239 -21.64 -12.43 -23.90
CA TYR A 239 -22.09 -13.22 -22.76
C TYR A 239 -22.70 -14.53 -23.29
N LEU A 240 -22.63 -15.60 -22.51
CA LEU A 240 -23.19 -16.88 -22.93
C LEU A 240 -24.57 -17.03 -22.29
N PRO A 241 -25.67 -17.16 -23.06
CA PRO A 241 -26.98 -17.39 -22.48
C PRO A 241 -27.03 -18.71 -21.70
N ASN A 242 -28.03 -18.86 -20.85
CA ASN A 242 -28.22 -20.07 -20.05
C ASN A 242 -28.57 -21.29 -20.91
N TYR A 243 -27.59 -22.01 -21.44
CA TYR A 243 -27.87 -23.20 -22.27
C TYR A 243 -28.36 -24.42 -21.47
N LEU A 244 -28.25 -24.40 -20.13
CA LEU A 244 -28.71 -25.48 -19.25
C LEU A 244 -30.18 -25.30 -18.86
N ASN A 245 -30.61 -24.05 -18.68
CA ASN A 245 -31.96 -23.65 -18.32
C ASN A 245 -32.45 -22.51 -19.23
N PHE A 246 -32.38 -22.72 -20.55
CA PHE A 246 -32.66 -21.68 -21.54
C PHE A 246 -34.15 -21.31 -21.58
N ASP A 247 -34.49 -20.07 -21.23
CA ASP A 247 -35.80 -19.50 -21.48
C ASP A 247 -35.87 -18.97 -22.93
N ILE A 248 -36.89 -19.39 -23.68
CA ILE A 248 -37.07 -18.95 -25.06
C ILE A 248 -37.80 -17.59 -25.14
N ASP A 249 -38.58 -17.28 -24.10
CA ASP A 249 -39.36 -16.05 -24.04
C ASP A 249 -38.50 -14.88 -23.50
N ASN A 250 -37.46 -15.18 -22.71
CA ASN A 250 -36.47 -14.23 -22.17
C ASN A 250 -35.03 -14.81 -22.32
N PRO A 251 -34.48 -14.89 -23.54
CA PRO A 251 -33.20 -15.58 -23.82
C PRO A 251 -31.95 -14.91 -23.22
N GLU A 252 -32.06 -13.65 -22.81
CA GLU A 252 -31.04 -12.81 -22.20
C GLU A 252 -30.81 -13.11 -20.72
N GLU A 253 -31.83 -13.63 -20.04
CA GLU A 253 -31.89 -13.88 -18.60
C GLU A 253 -30.90 -14.97 -18.16
N ASP A 254 -30.44 -14.82 -16.91
CA ASP A 254 -29.62 -15.79 -16.19
C ASP A 254 -28.39 -16.27 -16.98
N PRO A 255 -27.57 -15.38 -17.57
CA PRO A 255 -26.52 -15.82 -18.48
C PRO A 255 -25.53 -16.76 -17.78
N TYR A 256 -25.20 -17.88 -18.43
CA TYR A 256 -24.29 -18.89 -17.89
C TYR A 256 -22.84 -18.37 -17.79
N LEU A 257 -22.45 -17.46 -18.67
CA LEU A 257 -21.22 -16.68 -18.52
C LEU A 257 -21.54 -15.20 -18.71
N PRO A 258 -20.96 -14.32 -17.87
CA PRO A 258 -21.06 -12.89 -18.05
C PRO A 258 -20.33 -12.46 -19.32
N THR A 259 -20.43 -11.16 -19.66
CA THR A 259 -19.74 -10.65 -20.83
C THR A 259 -18.24 -10.81 -20.70
N VAL A 260 -17.66 -11.57 -21.63
CA VAL A 260 -16.22 -11.86 -21.70
C VAL A 260 -15.61 -11.37 -22.99
N THR A 261 -14.32 -11.07 -22.91
CA THR A 261 -13.43 -11.17 -24.07
C THR A 261 -12.45 -12.29 -23.81
N GLN A 262 -12.32 -13.23 -24.75
CA GLN A 262 -11.33 -14.29 -24.57
C GLN A 262 -9.93 -13.67 -24.61
N GLY A 263 -9.03 -14.14 -23.75
CA GLY A 263 -7.60 -13.82 -23.80
C GLY A 263 -7.15 -12.55 -23.08
N GLY A 264 -5.95 -12.07 -23.43
CA GLY A 264 -5.26 -11.03 -22.68
C GLY A 264 -4.31 -10.16 -23.50
N LEU A 265 -3.83 -9.10 -22.85
CA LEU A 265 -2.89 -8.12 -23.38
C LEU A 265 -1.49 -8.40 -22.88
N PHE A 266 -0.49 -8.42 -23.77
CA PHE A 266 0.89 -8.69 -23.39
C PHE A 266 1.86 -7.69 -24.04
N LEU A 267 2.90 -7.33 -23.29
CA LEU A 267 4.01 -6.52 -23.76
C LEU A 267 5.31 -7.32 -23.67
N ASN A 268 6.19 -7.11 -24.64
CA ASN A 268 7.56 -7.60 -24.48
C ASN A 268 8.30 -6.74 -23.45
N ALA A 269 8.98 -7.38 -22.51
CA ALA A 269 9.82 -6.73 -21.53
C ALA A 269 11.14 -7.49 -21.36
N ASN A 270 12.22 -6.76 -21.10
CA ASN A 270 13.51 -7.32 -20.69
C ASN A 270 13.92 -6.72 -19.35
N ALA A 271 14.04 -7.57 -18.34
CA ALA A 271 14.56 -7.20 -17.03
C ALA A 271 16.03 -7.63 -16.91
N THR A 272 16.84 -6.78 -16.28
CA THR A 272 18.24 -7.05 -15.97
C THR A 272 18.57 -6.67 -14.54
N ASN A 273 19.37 -7.47 -13.87
CA ASN A 273 19.80 -7.25 -12.49
C ASN A 273 21.18 -7.88 -12.27
N GLY A 274 22.14 -7.15 -11.68
CA GLY A 274 23.45 -7.70 -11.31
C GLY A 274 24.25 -8.28 -12.49
N GLY A 275 23.96 -7.86 -13.73
CA GLY A 275 24.53 -8.41 -14.97
C GLY A 275 23.79 -9.61 -15.56
N SER A 276 22.79 -10.16 -14.89
CA SER A 276 21.84 -11.15 -15.43
C SER A 276 20.76 -10.47 -16.28
N SER A 277 20.17 -11.20 -17.22
CA SER A 277 19.09 -10.71 -18.09
C SER A 277 18.12 -11.84 -18.41
N LEU A 278 16.81 -11.55 -18.35
CA LEU A 278 15.77 -12.49 -18.78
C LEU A 278 15.67 -12.62 -20.30
N GLY A 279 16.23 -11.68 -21.05
CA GLY A 279 15.90 -11.47 -22.46
C GLY A 279 14.47 -10.92 -22.62
N ASN A 280 13.97 -10.89 -23.86
CA ASN A 280 12.60 -10.46 -24.10
C ASN A 280 11.61 -11.56 -23.71
N LYS A 281 10.72 -11.25 -22.78
CA LYS A 281 9.64 -12.09 -22.27
C LYS A 281 8.30 -11.40 -22.48
N GLU A 282 7.24 -12.19 -22.65
CA GLU A 282 5.87 -11.70 -22.81
C GLU A 282 5.24 -11.50 -21.42
N PHE A 283 5.25 -10.27 -20.93
CA PHE A 283 4.65 -9.93 -19.66
C PHE A 283 3.19 -9.53 -19.88
N PHE A 284 2.32 -9.96 -18.98
CA PHE A 284 0.92 -9.56 -18.97
C PHE A 284 0.81 -8.06 -18.73
N PHE A 285 -0.01 -7.36 -19.51
CA PHE A 285 -0.17 -5.91 -19.41
C PHE A 285 -1.46 -5.59 -18.68
N ASP A 286 -1.30 -5.07 -17.46
CA ASP A 286 -2.37 -4.95 -16.49
C ASP A 286 -2.40 -3.52 -15.95
N THR A 287 -3.53 -2.84 -16.15
CA THR A 287 -3.76 -1.48 -15.66
C THR A 287 -4.39 -1.45 -14.26
N GLY A 288 -4.91 -2.58 -13.78
CA GLY A 288 -5.32 -2.78 -12.40
C GLY A 288 -4.17 -3.09 -11.47
N ALA A 289 -3.08 -3.69 -11.98
CA ALA A 289 -1.83 -3.87 -11.24
C ALA A 289 -1.08 -2.54 -11.09
N SER A 290 -0.99 -2.03 -9.87
CA SER A 290 -0.23 -0.80 -9.60
C SER A 290 1.28 -1.02 -9.58
N VAL A 291 1.75 -2.24 -9.31
CA VAL A 291 3.17 -2.61 -9.24
C VAL A 291 3.48 -3.72 -10.23
N THR A 292 4.62 -3.63 -10.91
CA THR A 292 5.16 -4.71 -11.74
C THR A 292 5.44 -5.97 -10.92
N VAL A 293 5.08 -7.13 -11.47
CA VAL A 293 5.28 -8.44 -10.83
C VAL A 293 6.23 -9.29 -11.66
N LEU A 294 7.11 -10.04 -10.99
CA LEU A 294 7.88 -11.13 -11.56
C LEU A 294 7.39 -12.45 -10.97
N SER A 295 7.32 -13.50 -11.81
CA SER A 295 7.21 -14.86 -11.28
C SER A 295 8.43 -15.20 -10.43
N GLN A 296 8.26 -16.10 -9.46
CA GLN A 296 9.35 -16.52 -8.57
C GLN A 296 10.54 -17.09 -9.35
N PHE A 297 10.25 -17.85 -10.43
CA PHE A 297 11.29 -18.40 -11.28
C PHE A 297 12.10 -17.31 -12.00
N ASN A 298 11.44 -16.28 -12.54
CA ASN A 298 12.14 -15.18 -13.21
C ASN A 298 12.90 -14.29 -12.22
N ALA A 299 12.37 -14.08 -11.01
CA ALA A 299 13.10 -13.41 -9.93
C ALA A 299 14.39 -14.16 -9.57
N LEU A 300 14.33 -15.49 -9.45
CA LEU A 300 15.51 -16.34 -9.20
C LEU A 300 16.56 -16.23 -10.31
N LEU A 301 16.14 -16.19 -11.58
CA LEU A 301 17.06 -15.98 -12.71
C LEU A 301 17.74 -14.61 -12.70
N LEU A 302 17.11 -13.60 -12.08
CA LEU A 302 17.68 -12.28 -11.83
C LEU A 302 18.51 -12.19 -10.55
N GLY A 303 18.57 -13.27 -9.76
CA GLY A 303 19.35 -13.36 -8.54
C GLY A 303 18.60 -13.00 -7.26
N PHE A 304 17.27 -12.95 -7.28
CA PHE A 304 16.44 -12.78 -6.09
C PHE A 304 15.83 -14.12 -5.68
N ASP A 305 16.17 -14.59 -4.48
CA ASP A 305 15.62 -15.82 -3.92
C ASP A 305 14.67 -15.47 -2.75
N VAL A 306 13.37 -15.46 -3.02
CA VAL A 306 12.33 -15.14 -2.01
C VAL A 306 12.31 -16.08 -0.80
N THR A 307 12.98 -17.24 -0.89
CA THR A 307 13.10 -18.17 0.23
C THR A 307 14.28 -17.88 1.16
N THR A 308 15.33 -17.20 0.67
CA THR A 308 16.55 -16.94 1.45
C THR A 308 16.87 -15.48 1.66
N ASP A 309 16.40 -14.62 0.76
CA ASP A 309 16.68 -13.20 0.77
C ASP A 309 15.61 -12.46 1.59
N THR A 310 16.03 -11.43 2.31
CA THR A 310 15.09 -10.51 2.95
C THR A 310 14.55 -9.54 1.89
N PRO A 311 13.22 -9.40 1.76
CA PRO A 311 12.64 -8.42 0.84
C PRO A 311 13.12 -7.00 1.16
N GLU A 312 13.24 -6.17 0.13
CA GLU A 312 13.60 -4.76 0.30
C GLU A 312 12.39 -3.89 0.68
N PHE A 313 11.18 -4.38 0.42
CA PHE A 313 9.90 -3.83 0.89
C PHE A 313 8.83 -4.92 0.79
N THR A 314 7.67 -4.73 1.42
CA THR A 314 6.49 -5.58 1.20
C THR A 314 5.26 -4.76 0.82
N ILE A 315 4.34 -5.38 0.08
CA ILE A 315 3.04 -4.78 -0.27
C ILE A 315 1.94 -5.80 -0.04
N SER A 316 0.77 -5.32 0.36
CA SER A 316 -0.45 -6.13 0.39
C SER A 316 -1.16 -6.07 -0.96
N ILE A 317 -1.45 -7.23 -1.53
CA ILE A 317 -2.20 -7.33 -2.78
C ILE A 317 -3.63 -7.70 -2.46
N VAL A 318 -4.58 -6.87 -2.91
CA VAL A 318 -5.99 -7.22 -2.92
C VAL A 318 -6.31 -7.90 -4.25
N GLY A 319 -6.89 -9.09 -4.19
CA GLY A 319 -7.33 -9.84 -5.37
C GLY A 319 -8.64 -10.58 -5.09
N SER A 320 -9.09 -11.39 -6.05
CA SER A 320 -10.36 -12.13 -5.92
C SER A 320 -10.38 -13.07 -4.71
N GLY A 321 -9.26 -13.68 -4.32
CA GLY A 321 -9.18 -14.54 -3.13
C GLY A 321 -9.05 -13.80 -1.80
N GLY A 322 -9.30 -12.49 -1.77
CA GLY A 322 -9.06 -11.62 -0.62
C GLY A 322 -7.68 -10.97 -0.66
N THR A 323 -7.20 -10.55 0.50
CA THR A 323 -5.93 -9.81 0.63
C THR A 323 -4.78 -10.76 0.95
N LEU A 324 -3.74 -10.75 0.12
CA LEU A 324 -2.46 -11.39 0.40
C LEU A 324 -1.51 -10.35 0.99
N GLN A 325 -1.22 -10.48 2.27
CA GLN A 325 -0.32 -9.59 3.01
C GLN A 325 1.15 -9.96 2.74
N ASP A 326 2.04 -8.99 2.96
CA ASP A 326 3.51 -9.18 2.98
C ASP A 326 4.12 -9.81 1.72
N VAL A 327 3.61 -9.44 0.53
CA VAL A 327 4.18 -9.90 -0.74
C VAL A 327 5.59 -9.33 -0.91
N PRO A 328 6.62 -10.16 -1.15
CA PRO A 328 8.01 -9.71 -1.16
C PRO A 328 8.32 -8.84 -2.37
N GLY A 329 8.92 -7.68 -2.11
CA GLY A 329 9.35 -6.71 -3.11
C GLY A 329 10.87 -6.51 -3.18
N PHE A 330 11.37 -6.25 -4.38
CA PHE A 330 12.80 -6.02 -4.68
C PHE A 330 12.97 -4.92 -5.74
N PHE A 331 14.16 -4.34 -5.81
CA PHE A 331 14.56 -3.39 -6.86
C PHE A 331 15.36 -4.10 -7.96
N VAL A 332 14.78 -4.17 -9.15
CA VAL A 332 15.47 -4.63 -10.36
C VAL A 332 16.24 -3.46 -10.96
N ASP A 333 17.54 -3.64 -11.26
CA ASP A 333 18.39 -2.58 -11.81
C ASP A 333 17.75 -1.88 -13.02
N GLN A 334 17.15 -2.64 -13.94
CA GLN A 334 16.52 -2.09 -15.14
C GLN A 334 15.44 -2.99 -15.72
N ILE A 335 14.34 -2.38 -16.17
CA ILE A 335 13.35 -3.01 -17.06
C ILE A 335 13.23 -2.16 -18.34
N THR A 336 13.27 -2.84 -19.49
CA THR A 336 13.14 -2.22 -20.81
C THR A 336 11.93 -2.79 -21.54
N LEU A 337 11.04 -1.92 -22.01
CA LEU A 337 9.97 -2.22 -22.95
C LEU A 337 10.44 -1.88 -24.38
N PRO A 338 10.66 -2.86 -25.26
CA PRO A 338 11.01 -2.62 -26.65
C PRO A 338 9.85 -1.91 -27.37
N ALA A 339 10.15 -0.79 -28.02
CA ALA A 339 9.14 0.01 -28.71
C ALA A 339 9.67 0.61 -30.02
N LEU A 340 8.80 0.67 -31.03
CA LEU A 340 9.04 1.47 -32.22
C LEU A 340 9.11 2.95 -31.82
N GLY A 341 10.06 3.69 -32.37
CA GLY A 341 10.33 5.07 -31.94
C GLY A 341 11.23 5.19 -30.71
N GLY A 342 11.78 4.08 -30.20
CA GLY A 342 12.76 4.03 -29.12
C GLY A 342 12.19 3.38 -27.86
N ASN A 343 13.02 2.54 -27.22
CA ASN A 343 12.63 1.78 -26.03
C ASN A 343 12.19 2.69 -24.87
N VAL A 344 11.32 2.16 -24.01
CA VAL A 344 11.09 2.71 -22.67
C VAL A 344 11.95 1.93 -21.70
N THR A 345 12.93 2.60 -21.10
CA THR A 345 13.85 2.00 -20.14
C THR A 345 13.66 2.69 -18.79
N ALA A 346 13.40 1.90 -17.76
CA ALA A 346 13.29 2.33 -16.39
C ALA A 346 14.40 1.65 -15.57
N THR A 347 14.94 2.37 -14.58
CA THR A 347 16.02 1.90 -13.72
C THR A 347 15.59 1.91 -12.26
N ASN A 348 16.19 1.05 -11.44
CA ASN A 348 15.84 0.90 -10.03
C ASN A 348 14.33 0.67 -9.86
N VAL A 349 13.84 -0.37 -10.53
CA VAL A 349 12.41 -0.65 -10.66
C VAL A 349 11.94 -1.51 -9.49
N PRO A 350 11.02 -1.01 -8.65
CA PRO A 350 10.37 -1.85 -7.65
C PRO A 350 9.49 -2.89 -8.36
N VAL A 351 9.68 -4.15 -8.00
CA VAL A 351 8.88 -5.28 -8.45
C VAL A 351 8.45 -6.13 -7.26
N LEU A 352 7.26 -6.71 -7.35
CA LEU A 352 6.83 -7.77 -6.45
C LEU A 352 7.21 -9.13 -7.06
N VAL A 353 7.47 -10.11 -6.20
CA VAL A 353 7.76 -11.48 -6.63
C VAL A 353 6.62 -12.39 -6.19
N LEU A 354 5.80 -12.79 -7.17
CA LEU A 354 4.61 -13.60 -6.95
C LEU A 354 4.28 -14.43 -8.20
N ASP A 355 3.94 -15.70 -7.99
CA ASP A 355 3.42 -16.54 -9.06
C ASP A 355 1.92 -16.25 -9.25
N VAL A 356 1.58 -15.62 -10.37
CA VAL A 356 0.20 -15.31 -10.76
C VAL A 356 -0.23 -16.24 -11.89
N THR A 357 -1.41 -16.84 -11.76
CA THR A 357 -1.96 -17.73 -12.80
C THR A 357 -2.19 -16.95 -14.09
N ASP A 358 -1.80 -17.53 -15.24
CA ASP A 358 -2.06 -16.95 -16.56
C ASP A 358 -3.55 -17.10 -16.93
N PRO A 359 -4.31 -15.99 -17.04
CA PRO A 359 -5.73 -16.06 -17.37
C PRO A 359 -5.98 -16.52 -18.82
N SER A 360 -4.98 -16.39 -19.71
CA SER A 360 -5.05 -16.84 -21.11
C SER A 360 -4.64 -18.30 -21.30
N ASP A 361 -3.95 -18.90 -20.31
CA ASP A 361 -3.53 -20.31 -20.31
C ASP A 361 -3.64 -20.93 -18.90
N PRO A 362 -4.88 -21.23 -18.45
CA PRO A 362 -5.14 -21.69 -17.08
C PRO A 362 -4.35 -22.94 -16.71
N GLY A 363 -3.56 -22.85 -15.63
CA GLY A 363 -2.67 -23.90 -15.15
C GLY A 363 -1.17 -23.58 -15.29
N ASN A 364 -0.85 -22.51 -16.02
CA ASN A 364 0.50 -21.94 -16.09
C ASN A 364 0.58 -20.60 -15.34
N VAL A 365 1.81 -20.16 -15.07
CA VAL A 365 2.13 -18.89 -14.39
C VAL A 365 2.61 -17.89 -15.44
N VAL A 366 2.15 -16.64 -15.35
CA VAL A 366 2.63 -15.57 -16.23
C VAL A 366 4.13 -15.35 -16.03
N GLU A 367 4.85 -14.97 -17.09
CA GLU A 367 6.28 -14.61 -16.96
C GLU A 367 6.48 -13.41 -16.01
N GLY A 368 5.52 -12.49 -16.01
CA GLY A 368 5.44 -11.33 -15.13
C GLY A 368 4.28 -10.43 -15.54
N ILE A 369 4.05 -9.37 -14.78
CA ILE A 369 3.00 -8.37 -15.02
C ILE A 369 3.65 -6.99 -15.15
N ILE A 370 3.35 -6.26 -16.21
CA ILE A 370 3.66 -4.83 -16.32
C ILE A 370 2.52 -4.05 -15.66
N GLY A 371 2.79 -3.58 -14.44
CA GLY A 371 1.90 -2.68 -13.71
C GLY A 371 2.12 -1.22 -14.10
N THR A 372 1.30 -0.35 -13.53
CA THR A 372 1.29 1.08 -13.86
C THR A 372 2.49 1.85 -13.30
N ASN A 373 3.23 1.32 -12.31
CA ASN A 373 4.43 1.95 -11.78
C ASN A 373 5.50 2.20 -12.86
N LEU A 374 5.72 1.22 -13.74
CA LEU A 374 6.65 1.35 -14.89
C LEU A 374 6.25 2.43 -15.90
N LEU A 375 4.97 2.82 -15.90
CA LEU A 375 4.41 3.82 -16.80
C LEU A 375 4.09 5.14 -16.08
N SER A 376 4.49 5.26 -14.82
CA SER A 376 4.24 6.44 -14.00
C SER A 376 4.80 7.71 -14.64
N GLY A 377 4.01 8.77 -14.59
CA GLY A 377 4.37 10.07 -15.15
C GLY A 377 4.39 10.09 -16.68
N ARG A 378 3.73 9.15 -17.36
CA ARG A 378 3.61 9.12 -18.84
C ARG A 378 2.15 9.07 -19.26
N ASN A 379 1.86 9.67 -20.41
CA ASN A 379 0.60 9.45 -21.11
C ASN A 379 0.67 8.13 -21.88
N ILE A 380 -0.44 7.42 -21.90
CA ILE A 380 -0.55 6.10 -22.53
C ILE A 380 -1.78 6.10 -23.45
N VAL A 381 -1.67 5.49 -24.61
CA VAL A 381 -2.84 5.09 -25.40
C VAL A 381 -2.77 3.59 -25.66
N ILE A 382 -3.77 2.86 -25.20
CA ILE A 382 -3.95 1.44 -25.45
C ILE A 382 -4.90 1.34 -26.64
N ASP A 383 -4.39 0.93 -27.81
CA ASP A 383 -5.22 0.68 -28.99
C ASP A 383 -5.20 -0.82 -29.30
N PRO A 384 -6.21 -1.58 -28.85
CA PRO A 384 -6.26 -3.03 -28.98
C PRO A 384 -6.54 -3.50 -30.40
N ASN A 385 -7.08 -2.63 -31.27
CA ASN A 385 -7.29 -2.97 -32.68
C ASN A 385 -7.20 -1.73 -33.58
N PRO A 386 -5.97 -1.26 -33.87
CA PRO A 386 -5.76 -0.02 -34.59
C PRO A 386 -6.04 -0.14 -36.10
N SER A 387 -6.12 -1.38 -36.60
CA SER A 387 -6.39 -1.67 -38.01
C SER A 387 -7.80 -1.23 -38.46
N ALA A 388 -8.70 -0.98 -37.49
CA ALA A 388 -10.01 -0.40 -37.71
C ALA A 388 -9.98 1.10 -38.05
N GLY A 389 -8.81 1.75 -37.98
CA GLY A 389 -8.66 3.19 -38.20
C GLY A 389 -7.26 3.63 -38.63
N ALA A 390 -6.85 4.82 -38.22
CA ALA A 390 -5.58 5.45 -38.61
C ALA A 390 -4.37 4.97 -37.79
N GLY A 391 -4.57 4.14 -36.76
CA GLY A 391 -3.52 3.64 -35.85
C GLY A 391 -2.52 2.64 -36.47
N GLY A 392 -2.73 2.24 -37.72
CA GLY A 392 -1.86 1.31 -38.44
C GLY A 392 -2.25 -0.17 -38.24
N PRO A 393 -1.42 -1.12 -38.74
CA PRO A 393 -1.89 -2.48 -39.00
C PRO A 393 -1.95 -3.42 -37.77
N SER A 394 -1.38 -3.06 -36.62
CA SER A 394 -1.23 -3.97 -35.47
C SER A 394 -1.47 -3.28 -34.14
N ALA A 395 -2.04 -3.98 -33.16
CA ALA A 395 -2.25 -3.48 -31.79
C ALA A 395 -1.00 -2.87 -31.16
N GLY A 396 -1.18 -1.92 -30.25
CA GLY A 396 -0.06 -1.30 -29.57
C GLY A 396 -0.44 -0.45 -28.38
N VAL A 397 0.54 -0.31 -27.49
CA VAL A 397 0.52 0.66 -26.40
C VAL A 397 1.46 1.80 -26.79
N TYR A 398 0.89 3.00 -26.95
CA TYR A 398 1.65 4.20 -27.25
C TYR A 398 2.05 4.88 -25.95
N ILE A 399 3.34 5.15 -25.76
CA ILE A 399 3.89 5.60 -24.47
C ILE A 399 4.65 6.91 -24.68
N SER A 400 4.20 8.00 -24.06
CA SER A 400 4.86 9.30 -24.19
C SER A 400 6.21 9.34 -23.48
N ASP A 401 6.97 10.42 -23.71
CA ASP A 401 8.01 10.84 -22.76
C ASP A 401 7.39 11.22 -21.41
N PRO A 402 8.18 11.27 -20.32
CA PRO A 402 7.67 11.72 -19.03
C PRO A 402 7.03 13.12 -19.15
N VAL A 403 5.90 13.31 -18.49
CA VAL A 403 5.14 14.56 -18.48
C VAL A 403 5.34 15.34 -17.17
N THR A 404 6.08 14.75 -16.23
CA THR A 404 6.49 15.35 -14.96
C THR A 404 7.80 16.10 -15.11
N THR A 405 8.06 17.03 -14.19
CA THR A 405 9.29 17.84 -14.15
C THR A 405 9.89 17.82 -12.76
N THR A 406 11.22 17.76 -12.67
CA THR A 406 11.92 17.70 -11.38
C THR A 406 12.04 19.07 -10.72
N PHE A 407 11.61 19.15 -9.46
CA PHE A 407 11.70 20.30 -8.57
C PHE A 407 12.66 19.97 -7.42
N ASN A 408 13.88 20.50 -7.52
CA ASN A 408 14.89 20.33 -6.48
C ASN A 408 14.79 21.48 -5.47
N TRP A 409 14.82 21.16 -4.19
CA TRP A 409 14.94 22.14 -3.12
C TRP A 409 16.34 22.75 -3.13
N THR A 410 16.44 24.06 -3.31
CA THR A 410 17.72 24.76 -3.51
C THR A 410 18.01 25.83 -2.47
N THR A 411 17.10 26.08 -1.53
CA THR A 411 17.29 27.15 -0.55
C THR A 411 18.54 26.94 0.31
N ALA A 412 19.28 28.02 0.54
CA ALA A 412 20.38 28.07 1.50
C ALA A 412 19.91 28.44 2.91
N ALA A 413 18.68 28.90 3.07
CA ALA A 413 18.12 29.22 4.37
C ALA A 413 17.94 27.94 5.21
N ALA A 414 18.04 28.08 6.54
CA ALA A 414 17.73 26.99 7.46
C ALA A 414 16.25 26.59 7.36
N THR A 415 15.35 27.56 7.16
CA THR A 415 13.92 27.31 6.99
C THR A 415 13.39 28.14 5.82
N ALA A 416 12.56 27.54 4.97
CA ALA A 416 11.81 28.26 3.95
C ALA A 416 10.44 27.63 3.70
N ALA A 417 9.49 28.42 3.23
CA ALA A 417 8.16 27.92 2.87
C ALA A 417 8.20 27.13 1.56
N TRP A 418 7.49 26.01 1.51
CA TRP A 418 7.27 25.18 0.32
C TRP A 418 6.70 26.01 -0.83
N SER A 419 5.78 26.91 -0.51
CA SER A 419 5.07 27.76 -1.48
C SER A 419 5.93 28.87 -2.09
N THR A 420 7.13 29.13 -1.54
CA THR A 420 8.02 30.16 -2.08
C THR A 420 8.74 29.65 -3.32
N GLY A 421 8.42 30.20 -4.49
CA GLY A 421 9.06 29.78 -5.76
C GLY A 421 10.58 29.93 -5.76
N GLY A 422 11.16 30.81 -4.93
CA GLY A 422 12.62 30.92 -4.76
C GLY A 422 13.27 29.80 -3.96
N SER A 423 12.49 28.88 -3.37
CA SER A 423 13.00 27.71 -2.64
C SER A 423 13.37 26.54 -3.56
N TRP A 424 12.96 26.60 -4.84
CA TRP A 424 13.12 25.53 -5.81
C TRP A 424 14.07 25.93 -6.95
N ASN A 425 14.61 24.94 -7.68
CA ASN A 425 15.42 25.16 -8.88
C ASN A 425 14.65 25.87 -10.02
N ALA A 426 13.34 25.77 -10.02
CA ALA A 426 12.44 26.56 -10.86
C ALA A 426 11.80 27.67 -10.02
N ALA A 427 11.64 28.87 -10.57
CA ALA A 427 10.95 29.99 -9.91
C ALA A 427 9.42 29.80 -9.89
N ALA A 428 8.96 28.65 -9.39
CA ALA A 428 7.58 28.21 -9.33
C ALA A 428 7.40 27.28 -8.11
N THR A 429 6.14 27.08 -7.70
CA THR A 429 5.77 26.14 -6.65
C THR A 429 5.46 24.77 -7.26
N PRO A 430 5.80 23.66 -6.59
CA PRO A 430 5.40 22.33 -7.01
C PRO A 430 3.89 22.18 -7.25
N THR A 431 3.56 21.34 -8.23
CA THR A 431 2.19 20.99 -8.64
C THR A 431 2.06 19.47 -8.71
N TYR A 432 0.89 18.96 -9.09
CA TYR A 432 0.74 17.53 -9.42
C TYR A 432 1.55 17.09 -10.65
N LEU A 433 2.35 17.93 -11.30
CA LEU A 433 3.30 17.52 -12.34
C LEU A 433 4.76 17.70 -11.91
N SER A 434 4.99 17.91 -10.61
CA SER A 434 6.30 18.20 -10.05
C SER A 434 6.83 17.01 -9.26
N GLN A 435 7.95 16.44 -9.69
CA GLN A 435 8.69 15.47 -8.90
C GLN A 435 9.58 16.20 -7.91
N THR A 436 9.27 16.16 -6.63
CA THR A 436 9.94 17.02 -5.65
C THR A 436 11.06 16.29 -4.93
N ARG A 437 12.25 16.89 -4.92
CA ARG A 437 13.47 16.32 -4.33
C ARG A 437 14.05 17.29 -3.33
N LEU A 438 14.06 16.88 -2.06
CA LEU A 438 14.54 17.68 -0.94
C LEU A 438 15.77 16.99 -0.36
N SER A 439 16.96 17.49 -0.70
CA SER A 439 18.23 16.95 -0.22
C SER A 439 19.00 18.01 0.57
N ASN A 440 19.48 17.63 1.76
CA ASN A 440 20.37 18.48 2.56
C ASN A 440 21.81 17.95 2.61
N ALA A 441 22.63 18.46 1.68
CA ALA A 441 24.08 18.23 1.65
C ALA A 441 24.89 19.11 2.62
N GLY A 442 24.25 19.98 3.40
CA GLY A 442 24.90 20.77 4.44
C GLY A 442 24.79 20.11 5.81
N GLY A 443 25.80 20.29 6.67
CA GLY A 443 25.78 19.70 8.01
C GLY A 443 24.78 20.34 9.00
N ALA A 444 24.22 21.50 8.68
CA ALA A 444 23.18 22.15 9.49
C ALA A 444 21.79 21.69 9.03
N ALA A 445 20.87 21.52 9.98
CA ALA A 445 19.48 21.17 9.70
C ALA A 445 18.81 22.17 8.74
N LYS A 446 17.98 21.64 7.84
CA LYS A 446 17.15 22.43 6.92
C LYS A 446 15.70 22.00 6.98
N GLU A 447 14.81 22.95 6.70
CA GLU A 447 13.37 22.76 6.80
C GLU A 447 12.59 23.40 5.65
N ALA A 448 11.72 22.62 5.04
CA ALA A 448 10.68 23.05 4.11
C ALA A 448 9.33 23.05 4.83
N VAL A 449 8.69 24.22 4.94
CA VAL A 449 7.42 24.39 5.66
C VAL A 449 6.24 24.35 4.69
N VAL A 450 5.39 23.34 4.85
CA VAL A 450 4.11 23.23 4.14
C VAL A 450 3.02 23.91 4.97
N SER A 451 2.49 25.01 4.44
CA SER A 451 1.35 25.75 4.99
C SER A 451 0.22 25.83 3.96
N GLY A 452 -1.03 25.72 4.40
CA GLY A 452 -2.17 25.59 3.49
C GLY A 452 -2.06 24.35 2.60
N GLU A 453 -2.78 24.32 1.47
CA GLU A 453 -2.72 23.21 0.52
C GLU A 453 -1.51 23.32 -0.41
N GLN A 454 -0.66 22.30 -0.41
CA GLN A 454 0.48 22.13 -1.30
C GLN A 454 0.36 20.80 -2.07
N LYS A 455 1.02 20.74 -3.24
CA LYS A 455 0.82 19.66 -4.22
C LYS A 455 2.16 19.17 -4.74
N ALA A 456 2.25 17.87 -5.01
CA ALA A 456 3.39 17.25 -5.69
C ALA A 456 2.93 16.04 -6.50
N TRP A 457 3.72 15.64 -7.51
CA TRP A 457 3.56 14.31 -8.12
C TRP A 457 4.12 13.24 -7.19
N ASP A 458 5.38 13.40 -6.77
CA ASP A 458 6.05 12.57 -5.75
C ASP A 458 6.91 13.48 -4.85
N VAL A 459 7.35 12.95 -3.70
CA VAL A 459 8.24 13.64 -2.78
C VAL A 459 9.33 12.67 -2.31
N GLU A 460 10.58 13.10 -2.37
CA GLU A 460 11.71 12.40 -1.77
C GLU A 460 12.43 13.36 -0.83
N VAL A 461 12.70 12.92 0.40
CA VAL A 461 13.37 13.71 1.43
C VAL A 461 14.59 12.95 1.95
N GLU A 462 15.76 13.56 1.87
CA GLU A 462 17.03 12.93 2.26
C GLU A 462 17.95 13.94 2.98
N GLY A 463 18.60 13.49 4.06
CA GLY A 463 19.59 14.26 4.81
C GLY A 463 20.99 13.68 4.65
N THR A 464 21.68 14.00 3.56
CA THR A 464 23.01 13.41 3.26
C THR A 464 24.12 13.82 4.23
N ALA A 465 24.06 15.04 4.79
CA ALA A 465 25.05 15.51 5.77
C ALA A 465 24.43 16.08 7.06
N GLY A 466 23.21 16.61 6.97
CA GLY A 466 22.41 17.09 8.07
C GLY A 466 20.94 16.84 7.77
N PRO A 467 20.04 16.90 8.76
CA PRO A 467 18.66 16.51 8.55
C PRO A 467 17.96 17.46 7.56
N MET A 468 17.11 16.88 6.71
CA MET A 468 16.20 17.62 5.84
C MET A 468 14.77 17.36 6.29
N THR A 469 14.10 18.38 6.80
CA THR A 469 12.74 18.27 7.33
C THR A 469 11.73 18.84 6.34
N VAL A 470 10.67 18.08 6.04
CA VAL A 470 9.40 18.60 5.51
C VAL A 470 8.44 18.70 6.68
N ARG A 471 8.20 19.93 7.17
CA ARG A 471 7.23 20.18 8.24
C ARG A 471 5.88 20.55 7.64
N VAL A 472 4.86 19.73 7.89
CA VAL A 472 3.47 20.03 7.55
C VAL A 472 2.84 20.73 8.75
N ALA A 473 2.77 22.06 8.67
CA ALA A 473 2.32 22.93 9.75
C ALA A 473 0.81 22.78 10.03
N SER A 474 0.34 23.34 11.14
CA SER A 474 -1.08 23.27 11.55
C SER A 474 -1.99 23.85 10.48
N GLY A 475 -3.01 23.07 10.10
CA GLY A 475 -3.92 23.36 8.98
C GLY A 475 -3.28 23.27 7.59
N GLY A 476 -2.01 22.87 7.49
CA GLY A 476 -1.32 22.55 6.24
C GLY A 476 -1.70 21.18 5.72
N LYS A 477 -1.82 21.04 4.40
CA LYS A 477 -2.06 19.76 3.72
C LYS A 477 -1.07 19.61 2.57
N LEU A 478 -0.27 18.55 2.58
CA LEU A 478 0.55 18.13 1.44
C LEU A 478 -0.15 16.99 0.71
N THR A 479 -0.73 17.26 -0.46
CA THR A 479 -1.32 16.22 -1.29
C THR A 479 -0.34 15.79 -2.37
N VAL A 480 0.06 14.52 -2.35
CA VAL A 480 1.00 13.91 -3.28
C VAL A 480 0.24 12.92 -4.16
N PHE A 481 0.43 12.99 -5.48
CA PHE A 481 -0.30 12.15 -6.43
C PHE A 481 0.15 10.69 -6.40
N SER A 482 1.45 10.46 -6.24
CA SER A 482 2.08 9.15 -6.13
C SER A 482 2.57 8.98 -4.68
N GLY A 483 3.85 8.69 -4.46
CA GLY A 483 4.39 8.40 -3.14
C GLY A 483 5.21 9.50 -2.49
N VAL A 484 5.42 9.35 -1.18
CA VAL A 484 6.46 10.04 -0.40
C VAL A 484 7.51 9.03 0.05
N THR A 485 8.78 9.31 -0.22
CA THR A 485 9.91 8.52 0.27
C THR A 485 10.73 9.33 1.25
N ILE A 486 10.94 8.77 2.44
CA ILE A 486 11.72 9.36 3.53
C ILE A 486 13.01 8.54 3.69
N GLU A 487 14.05 8.99 3.01
CA GLU A 487 15.37 8.36 3.02
C GLU A 487 16.13 8.72 4.31
N THR A 488 17.29 8.10 4.49
CA THR A 488 18.17 8.37 5.63
C THR A 488 18.44 9.86 5.83
N GLY A 489 18.26 10.34 7.07
CA GLY A 489 18.40 11.74 7.44
C GLY A 489 17.26 12.66 6.94
N GLY A 490 16.34 12.15 6.13
CA GLY A 490 15.08 12.82 5.81
C GLY A 490 14.11 12.73 6.99
N VAL A 491 13.34 13.80 7.19
CA VAL A 491 12.32 13.88 8.22
C VAL A 491 11.03 14.42 7.61
N VAL A 492 9.91 13.72 7.82
CA VAL A 492 8.57 14.30 7.66
C VAL A 492 7.99 14.51 9.05
N GLN A 493 7.68 15.76 9.37
CA GLN A 493 7.12 16.14 10.66
C GLN A 493 5.73 16.73 10.46
N LEU A 494 4.73 16.19 11.17
CA LEU A 494 3.38 16.75 11.20
C LEU A 494 3.18 17.62 12.46
N GLU A 495 2.64 18.82 12.30
CA GLU A 495 2.27 19.71 13.40
C GLU A 495 0.78 20.01 13.28
N GLU A 496 -0.07 19.04 13.61
CA GLU A 496 -1.52 19.02 13.33
C GLU A 496 -1.86 19.17 11.83
N GLY A 497 -0.88 18.88 10.96
CA GLY A 497 -1.02 18.90 9.51
C GLY A 497 -1.53 17.58 8.93
N THR A 498 -1.79 17.58 7.61
CA THR A 498 -2.17 16.37 6.87
C THR A 498 -1.17 16.06 5.76
N LEU A 499 -0.58 14.88 5.79
CA LEU A 499 0.07 14.27 4.63
C LEU A 499 -0.93 13.36 3.92
N ASP A 500 -1.15 13.57 2.63
CA ASP A 500 -2.15 12.84 1.86
C ASP A 500 -1.50 12.32 0.57
N ALA A 501 -1.05 11.07 0.57
CA ALA A 501 -0.29 10.44 -0.52
C ALA A 501 -0.96 9.14 -0.97
N GLN A 502 -0.51 8.53 -2.07
CA GLN A 502 -0.92 7.16 -2.40
C GLN A 502 -0.17 6.14 -1.53
N TYR A 503 1.12 6.36 -1.33
CA TYR A 503 2.03 5.47 -0.59
C TYR A 503 3.03 6.31 0.21
N VAL A 504 3.41 5.86 1.41
CA VAL A 504 4.52 6.46 2.17
C VAL A 504 5.56 5.38 2.45
N ASP A 505 6.80 5.65 2.09
CA ASP A 505 7.93 4.73 2.21
C ASP A 505 9.01 5.33 3.10
N ILE A 506 9.42 4.63 4.15
CA ILE A 506 10.45 5.06 5.08
C ILE A 506 11.64 4.11 4.98
N ARG A 507 12.78 4.66 4.53
CA ARG A 507 14.03 3.94 4.26
C ARG A 507 15.18 4.53 5.08
N GLY A 508 15.04 4.45 6.39
CA GLY A 508 16.02 4.93 7.35
C GLY A 508 15.81 6.39 7.77
N GLY A 509 14.78 7.04 7.21
CA GLY A 509 14.32 8.36 7.62
C GLY A 509 13.45 8.35 8.87
N THR A 510 12.83 9.50 9.16
CA THR A 510 11.94 9.67 10.30
C THR A 510 10.60 10.26 9.90
N LEU A 511 9.52 9.63 10.36
CA LEU A 511 8.17 10.18 10.34
C LEU A 511 7.75 10.49 11.78
N THR A 512 7.40 11.75 12.06
CA THR A 512 7.17 12.19 13.44
C THR A 512 6.13 13.31 13.54
N GLY A 513 5.82 13.74 14.76
CA GLY A 513 4.87 14.80 15.03
C GLY A 513 3.43 14.30 15.22
N SER A 514 2.52 15.24 15.39
CA SER A 514 1.09 14.96 15.53
C SER A 514 0.33 15.38 14.29
N GLY A 515 -0.63 14.58 13.81
CA GLY A 515 -1.37 14.89 12.59
C GLY A 515 -1.94 13.66 11.92
N SER A 516 -2.36 13.82 10.66
CA SER A 516 -3.00 12.76 9.88
C SER A 516 -2.19 12.42 8.63
N ILE A 517 -2.04 11.13 8.38
CA ILE A 517 -1.50 10.55 7.16
C ILE A 517 -2.64 9.82 6.49
N ARG A 518 -2.95 10.16 5.24
CA ARG A 518 -3.91 9.44 4.42
C ARG A 518 -3.19 8.79 3.26
N THR A 519 -3.47 7.51 3.06
CA THR A 519 -2.87 6.71 1.99
C THR A 519 -3.93 6.18 1.04
N GLY A 520 -3.51 5.69 -0.12
CA GLY A 520 -4.38 5.05 -1.11
C GLY A 520 -5.02 6.02 -2.10
N SER A 521 -6.04 5.53 -2.79
CA SER A 521 -6.81 6.29 -3.76
C SER A 521 -8.24 5.77 -3.81
N GLY A 522 -9.20 6.64 -3.50
CA GLY A 522 -10.62 6.30 -3.53
C GLY A 522 -10.94 5.04 -2.68
N PRO A 523 -11.53 3.98 -3.26
CA PRO A 523 -11.89 2.77 -2.54
C PRO A 523 -10.69 1.83 -2.31
N ILE A 524 -9.54 2.11 -2.93
CA ILE A 524 -8.35 1.28 -2.83
C ILE A 524 -7.47 1.86 -1.72
N ALA A 525 -7.32 1.12 -0.62
CA ALA A 525 -6.45 1.49 0.47
C ALA A 525 -4.98 1.54 0.04
N GLY A 526 -4.21 2.42 0.67
CA GLY A 526 -2.75 2.45 0.53
C GLY A 526 -2.06 1.96 1.80
N GLN A 527 -0.76 2.21 1.87
CA GLN A 527 0.01 1.85 3.04
C GLN A 527 1.12 2.86 3.37
N VAL A 528 1.49 2.87 4.65
CA VAL A 528 2.76 3.35 5.17
C VAL A 528 3.65 2.14 5.37
N GLU A 529 4.76 2.09 4.65
CA GLU A 529 5.79 1.07 4.77
C GLU A 529 7.01 1.68 5.43
N MET A 530 7.44 1.09 6.54
CA MET A 530 8.68 1.43 7.21
C MET A 530 9.66 0.27 7.10
N VAL A 531 10.40 0.21 5.97
CA VAL A 531 11.43 -0.81 5.74
C VAL A 531 12.50 -0.74 6.83
N THR A 532 12.99 0.48 7.08
CA THR A 532 13.92 0.83 8.16
C THR A 532 13.64 2.25 8.62
N GLY A 533 14.16 2.65 9.79
CA GLY A 533 14.01 4.02 10.29
C GLY A 533 13.07 4.10 11.48
N LEU A 534 12.40 5.25 11.62
CA LEU A 534 11.67 5.61 12.82
C LEU A 534 10.29 6.20 12.51
N ILE A 535 9.26 5.70 13.19
CA ILE A 535 8.02 6.45 13.42
C ILE A 535 7.96 6.80 14.91
N ALA A 536 7.77 8.08 15.21
CA ALA A 536 7.66 8.61 16.58
C ALA A 536 6.48 9.60 16.63
N PRO A 537 5.29 9.19 17.10
CA PRO A 537 4.17 10.12 17.28
C PRO A 537 4.57 11.30 18.17
N GLY A 538 4.08 12.50 17.83
CA GLY A 538 4.38 13.73 18.57
C GLY A 538 5.76 14.35 18.29
N ASP A 539 6.00 15.53 18.86
CA ASP A 539 7.30 16.23 18.96
C ASP A 539 7.53 16.51 20.46
N GLY A 540 7.65 15.43 21.23
CA GLY A 540 7.10 15.31 22.58
C GLY A 540 5.89 14.37 22.57
N VAL A 541 5.05 14.40 23.60
CA VAL A 541 3.81 13.58 23.64
C VAL A 541 2.76 14.04 22.62
N GLY A 542 2.15 13.12 21.88
CA GLY A 542 1.08 13.45 20.94
C GLY A 542 0.40 12.27 20.23
N THR A 543 -0.44 12.58 19.23
CA THR A 543 -1.15 11.57 18.43
C THR A 543 -0.81 11.70 16.95
N LEU A 544 -0.38 10.58 16.35
CA LEU A 544 -0.24 10.42 14.91
C LEU A 544 -1.34 9.47 14.42
N SER A 545 -2.03 9.83 13.35
CA SER A 545 -3.07 8.98 12.76
C SER A 545 -2.69 8.57 11.34
N ILE A 546 -2.83 7.29 11.03
CA ILE A 546 -2.65 6.71 9.70
C ILE A 546 -4.00 6.17 9.24
N ASP A 547 -4.47 6.66 8.09
CA ASP A 547 -5.58 6.08 7.35
C ASP A 547 -5.00 5.21 6.22
N GLY A 548 -5.14 3.90 6.39
CA GLY A 548 -4.54 2.83 5.59
C GLY A 548 -3.64 1.89 6.39
N ARG A 549 -3.02 0.93 5.71
CA ARG A 549 -2.18 -0.09 6.35
C ARG A 549 -0.88 0.50 6.89
N LEU A 550 -0.37 -0.04 7.99
CA LEU A 550 1.01 0.16 8.44
C LEU A 550 1.79 -1.16 8.41
N SER A 551 3.02 -1.13 7.89
CA SER A 551 3.93 -2.27 7.92
C SER A 551 5.33 -1.84 8.33
N THR A 552 5.94 -2.59 9.25
CA THR A 552 7.27 -2.31 9.78
C THR A 552 8.23 -3.45 9.49
N GLY A 553 9.41 -3.11 8.98
CA GLY A 553 10.49 -4.06 8.69
C GLY A 553 11.32 -4.42 9.92
N ASN A 554 12.18 -5.44 9.80
CA ASN A 554 12.97 -5.96 10.93
C ASN A 554 13.97 -4.97 11.53
N SER A 555 14.33 -3.90 10.81
CA SER A 555 15.23 -2.85 11.31
C SER A 555 14.52 -1.52 11.52
N ALA A 556 13.19 -1.55 11.62
CA ALA A 556 12.36 -0.40 11.89
C ALA A 556 12.07 -0.26 13.39
N THR A 557 11.86 0.98 13.84
CA THR A 557 11.53 1.29 15.24
C THR A 557 10.24 2.09 15.31
N LEU A 558 9.30 1.64 16.14
CA LEU A 558 8.19 2.45 16.63
C LEU A 558 8.55 2.98 18.02
N ALA A 559 8.62 4.30 18.18
CA ALA A 559 8.98 4.95 19.43
C ALA A 559 7.80 5.70 20.06
N PHE A 560 7.63 5.55 21.38
CA PHE A 560 6.58 6.19 22.16
C PHE A 560 7.15 6.83 23.44
N GLU A 561 6.59 7.96 23.85
CA GLU A 561 6.91 8.69 25.06
C GLU A 561 5.75 8.64 26.06
N LEU A 562 6.04 8.37 27.34
CA LEU A 562 5.07 8.35 28.44
C LEU A 562 5.40 9.46 29.46
N GLY A 563 4.56 10.48 29.56
CA GLY A 563 4.62 11.56 30.54
C GLY A 563 3.47 11.56 31.56
N GLY A 564 2.54 10.59 31.46
CA GLY A 564 1.35 10.44 32.31
C GLY A 564 0.40 9.40 31.73
N THR A 565 -0.82 9.30 32.24
CA THR A 565 -1.77 8.19 31.91
C THR A 565 -2.89 8.57 30.95
N THR A 566 -2.87 9.75 30.34
CA THR A 566 -3.89 10.19 29.36
C THR A 566 -3.34 10.12 27.94
N SER A 567 -3.98 9.34 27.07
CA SER A 567 -3.54 9.15 25.68
C SER A 567 -3.49 10.46 24.90
N GLY A 568 -2.55 10.54 23.96
CA GLY A 568 -2.39 11.64 23.00
C GLY A 568 -2.04 13.01 23.60
N THR A 569 -2.00 13.12 24.92
CA THR A 569 -1.79 14.40 25.64
C THR A 569 -0.80 14.29 26.79
N LEU A 570 -0.71 13.12 27.42
CA LEU A 570 0.32 12.79 28.40
C LEU A 570 1.17 11.59 27.97
N TYR A 571 0.79 10.87 26.91
CA TYR A 571 1.64 9.87 26.29
C TYR A 571 1.32 9.73 24.80
N ASP A 572 2.26 9.18 24.05
CA ASP A 572 2.13 9.00 22.60
C ASP A 572 1.10 7.97 22.20
N GLN A 573 0.35 8.26 21.14
CA GLN A 573 -0.57 7.30 20.55
C GLN A 573 -0.45 7.28 19.02
N LEU A 574 -0.42 6.07 18.46
CA LEU A 574 -0.51 5.84 17.02
C LEU A 574 -1.87 5.23 16.69
N LEU A 575 -2.70 5.95 15.94
CA LEU A 575 -4.02 5.48 15.53
C LEU A 575 -3.95 5.00 14.09
N VAL A 576 -4.09 3.70 13.84
CA VAL A 576 -4.14 3.14 12.48
C VAL A 576 -5.59 2.74 12.16
N ASP A 577 -6.17 3.35 11.13
CA ASP A 577 -7.45 2.96 10.53
C ASP A 577 -7.13 2.02 9.36
N GLY A 578 -6.87 0.76 9.70
CA GLY A 578 -6.39 -0.28 8.80
C GLY A 578 -5.59 -1.39 9.50
N PRO A 579 -5.18 -2.43 8.76
CA PRO A 579 -4.38 -3.53 9.30
C PRO A 579 -2.94 -3.09 9.59
N VAL A 580 -2.29 -3.76 10.55
CA VAL A 580 -0.86 -3.58 10.84
C VAL A 580 -0.07 -4.88 10.66
N ALA A 581 1.14 -4.79 10.12
CA ALA A 581 2.13 -5.86 10.14
C ALA A 581 3.36 -5.39 10.93
N LEU A 582 3.55 -5.97 12.11
CA LEU A 582 4.56 -5.55 13.07
C LEU A 582 5.80 -6.44 12.99
N ALA A 583 6.95 -5.81 12.78
CA ALA A 583 8.27 -6.35 13.05
C ALA A 583 9.19 -5.25 13.60
N GLY A 584 10.46 -5.59 13.85
CA GLY A 584 11.46 -4.64 14.33
C GLY A 584 11.37 -4.40 15.83
N ALA A 585 11.51 -3.14 16.25
CA ALA A 585 11.62 -2.76 17.65
C ALA A 585 10.47 -1.84 18.12
N LEU A 586 9.96 -2.11 19.32
CA LEU A 586 9.19 -1.17 20.12
C LEU A 586 10.14 -0.46 21.08
N SER A 587 10.20 0.86 21.04
CA SER A 587 10.96 1.68 22.00
C SER A 587 10.02 2.56 22.79
N VAL A 588 10.16 2.58 24.12
CA VAL A 588 9.32 3.39 25.00
C VAL A 588 10.21 4.17 25.96
N ALA A 589 9.97 5.48 26.07
CA ALA A 589 10.70 6.37 26.96
C ALA A 589 9.77 7.00 28.00
N LEU A 590 10.24 7.15 29.25
CA LEU A 590 9.56 7.98 30.24
C LEU A 590 10.03 9.42 30.11
N VAL A 591 9.10 10.36 29.96
CA VAL A 591 9.35 11.79 29.86
C VAL A 591 8.73 12.53 31.05
N ASP A 592 9.03 13.82 31.19
CA ASP A 592 8.44 14.70 32.21
C ASP A 592 8.52 14.20 33.67
N LEU A 593 9.55 13.38 33.97
CA LEU A 593 9.75 12.73 35.27
C LEU A 593 8.58 11.83 35.68
N PHE A 594 7.87 11.25 34.71
CA PHE A 594 6.78 10.33 34.97
C PHE A 594 7.28 9.04 35.63
N GLU A 595 6.62 8.65 36.71
CA GLU A 595 6.84 7.40 37.44
C GLU A 595 5.57 6.55 37.36
N PRO A 596 5.48 5.61 36.38
CA PRO A 596 4.35 4.71 36.27
C PRO A 596 4.08 3.92 37.55
N THR A 597 2.81 3.62 37.82
CA THR A 597 2.37 2.81 38.95
C THR A 597 1.90 1.45 38.50
N ILE A 598 2.01 0.43 39.37
CA ILE A 598 1.52 -0.92 39.07
C ILE A 598 0.02 -0.86 38.77
N GLY A 599 -0.37 -1.42 37.62
CA GLY A 599 -1.73 -1.41 37.09
C GLY A 599 -2.03 -0.25 36.13
N ASP A 600 -1.08 0.65 35.87
CA ASP A 600 -1.20 1.61 34.77
C ASP A 600 -1.11 0.87 33.44
N VAL A 601 -2.04 1.19 32.53
CA VAL A 601 -2.15 0.61 31.18
C VAL A 601 -2.10 1.74 30.16
N PHE A 602 -1.26 1.59 29.14
CA PHE A 602 -1.08 2.53 28.05
C PHE A 602 -1.50 1.86 26.74
N GLU A 603 -2.49 2.44 26.06
CA GLU A 603 -2.90 2.01 24.71
C GLU A 603 -2.04 2.75 23.68
N LEU A 604 -0.91 2.15 23.32
CA LEU A 604 0.09 2.77 22.44
C LEU A 604 -0.42 2.84 20.99
N MET A 605 -1.18 1.84 20.56
CA MET A 605 -1.69 1.75 19.19
C MET A 605 -3.10 1.19 19.12
N THR A 606 -3.89 1.67 18.16
CA THR A 606 -5.14 1.03 17.71
C THR A 606 -5.01 0.62 16.24
N TYR A 607 -5.68 -0.47 15.84
CA TYR A 607 -5.70 -1.00 14.47
C TYR A 607 -6.93 -1.89 14.23
N ASP A 608 -7.23 -2.23 12.97
CA ASP A 608 -8.35 -3.14 12.64
C ASP A 608 -8.00 -4.61 12.90
N GLU A 609 -6.76 -4.98 12.60
CA GLU A 609 -6.16 -6.29 12.85
C GLU A 609 -4.63 -6.17 12.90
N HIS A 610 -3.95 -7.13 13.54
CA HIS A 610 -2.49 -7.20 13.53
C HIS A 610 -1.97 -8.53 12.99
N GLY A 611 -0.87 -8.45 12.25
CA GLY A 611 0.04 -9.55 11.97
C GLY A 611 1.41 -9.27 12.60
N GLY A 612 2.10 -10.31 13.04
CA GLY A 612 3.45 -10.18 13.63
C GLY A 612 3.47 -9.55 15.03
N GLU A 613 4.69 -9.44 15.57
CA GLU A 613 5.03 -8.88 16.87
C GLU A 613 6.43 -8.23 16.79
N PHE A 614 6.73 -7.29 17.70
CA PHE A 614 8.08 -6.72 17.77
C PHE A 614 9.10 -7.78 18.22
N ALA A 615 10.21 -7.87 17.48
CA ALA A 615 11.32 -8.76 17.82
C ALA A 615 12.18 -8.22 18.97
N THR A 616 12.18 -6.91 19.18
CA THR A 616 12.95 -6.24 20.24
C THR A 616 12.06 -5.28 21.02
N LEU A 617 12.14 -5.33 22.34
CA LEU A 617 11.45 -4.43 23.26
C LEU A 617 12.50 -3.61 24.01
N ASP A 618 12.57 -2.32 23.75
CA ASP A 618 13.40 -1.34 24.46
C ASP A 618 12.50 -0.52 25.38
N LEU A 619 12.27 -1.06 26.59
CA LEU A 619 11.32 -0.52 27.55
C LEU A 619 12.03 0.15 28.74
N PRO A 620 11.39 1.13 29.42
CA PRO A 620 12.00 1.81 30.55
C PRO A 620 12.37 0.85 31.68
N GLY A 621 13.62 0.93 32.14
CA GLY A 621 14.09 0.15 33.29
C GLY A 621 13.42 0.57 34.59
N GLY A 622 13.42 -0.35 35.58
CA GLY A 622 12.82 -0.11 36.90
C GLY A 622 11.37 -0.57 37.04
N TYR A 623 10.79 -1.15 35.98
CA TYR A 623 9.44 -1.71 35.95
C TYR A 623 9.45 -3.11 35.34
N GLN A 624 8.45 -3.91 35.69
CA GLN A 624 8.07 -5.12 34.95
C GLN A 624 6.91 -4.73 34.04
N TRP A 625 7.12 -4.86 32.74
CA TRP A 625 6.16 -4.50 31.72
C TRP A 625 5.53 -5.75 31.12
N ASP A 626 4.24 -5.69 30.85
CA ASP A 626 3.54 -6.65 30.01
C ASP A 626 3.11 -5.96 28.70
N VAL A 627 3.39 -6.60 27.57
CA VAL A 627 3.01 -6.10 26.24
C VAL A 627 1.95 -7.03 25.70
N THR A 628 0.73 -6.52 25.58
CA THR A 628 -0.41 -7.29 25.08
C THR A 628 -0.76 -6.82 23.66
N TYR A 629 -0.67 -7.74 22.71
CA TYR A 629 -1.20 -7.58 21.35
C TYR A 629 -2.66 -8.05 21.36
N GLY A 630 -3.58 -7.09 21.47
CA GLY A 630 -5.02 -7.30 21.40
C GLY A 630 -5.50 -7.47 19.95
N ALA A 631 -6.79 -7.76 19.77
CA ALA A 631 -7.35 -7.89 18.42
C ALA A 631 -7.33 -6.56 17.64
N ASP A 632 -7.48 -5.44 18.35
CA ASP A 632 -7.64 -4.08 17.81
C ASP A 632 -6.70 -3.05 18.44
N SER A 633 -5.76 -3.48 19.29
CA SER A 633 -4.94 -2.57 20.11
C SER A 633 -3.62 -3.18 20.59
N LEU A 634 -2.61 -2.32 20.76
CA LEU A 634 -1.36 -2.64 21.44
C LEU A 634 -1.34 -1.98 22.82
N LEU A 635 -1.32 -2.78 23.87
CA LEU A 635 -1.31 -2.32 25.26
C LEU A 635 0.04 -2.58 25.92
N LEU A 636 0.49 -1.61 26.71
CA LEU A 636 1.63 -1.72 27.61
C LEU A 636 1.15 -1.54 29.05
N GLU A 637 1.31 -2.55 29.90
CA GLU A 637 0.89 -2.53 31.31
C GLU A 637 2.09 -2.60 32.25
N VAL A 638 2.04 -1.82 33.34
CA VAL A 638 2.97 -1.96 34.47
C VAL A 638 2.47 -3.07 35.39
N VAL A 639 3.01 -4.28 35.28
CA VAL A 639 2.60 -5.42 36.11
C VAL A 639 3.38 -5.53 37.42
N GLY A 640 4.49 -4.81 37.53
CA GLY A 640 5.34 -4.82 38.72
C GLY A 640 6.43 -3.76 38.69
N LEU A 641 7.16 -3.62 39.79
CA LEU A 641 8.40 -2.85 39.81
C LEU A 641 9.57 -3.74 39.37
N GLY A 642 10.57 -3.21 38.68
CA GLY A 642 11.79 -3.94 38.38
C GLY A 642 12.67 -4.04 39.63
N LEU A 643 13.18 -5.22 39.96
CA LEU A 643 14.19 -5.37 41.01
C LEU A 643 15.58 -5.13 40.44
N ALA A 644 16.31 -4.16 41.00
CA ALA A 644 17.69 -3.95 40.61
C ALA A 644 18.51 -5.23 40.85
N GLY A 645 19.08 -5.81 39.80
CA GLY A 645 19.87 -7.05 39.88
C GLY A 645 19.09 -8.34 39.59
N ASP A 646 17.77 -8.26 39.34
CA ASP A 646 16.95 -9.35 38.80
C ASP A 646 17.13 -9.35 37.28
N PHE A 647 18.16 -10.07 36.83
CA PHE A 647 18.64 -10.08 35.45
C PHE A 647 17.90 -11.10 34.59
N ASN A 648 17.22 -12.08 35.19
CA ASN A 648 16.34 -13.00 34.46
C ASN A 648 14.86 -12.57 34.51
N VAL A 649 14.54 -11.51 35.25
CA VAL A 649 13.22 -10.88 35.38
C VAL A 649 12.17 -11.84 35.99
N ASP A 650 12.59 -12.73 36.90
CA ASP A 650 11.69 -13.69 37.55
C ASP A 650 11.03 -13.15 38.84
N GLY A 651 11.25 -11.88 39.15
CA GLY A 651 10.72 -11.20 40.33
C GLY A 651 11.52 -11.49 41.60
N ARG A 652 12.73 -12.04 41.47
CA ARG A 652 13.68 -12.33 42.55
C ARG A 652 15.08 -11.96 42.11
N VAL A 653 15.91 -11.55 43.06
CA VAL A 653 17.35 -11.41 42.84
C VAL A 653 18.05 -12.59 43.50
N ASP A 654 18.40 -13.63 42.75
CA ASP A 654 19.02 -14.84 43.27
C ASP A 654 20.19 -15.37 42.39
N ALA A 655 20.58 -16.62 42.60
CA ALA A 655 21.73 -17.20 41.91
C ALA A 655 21.50 -17.40 40.40
N ALA A 656 20.25 -17.46 39.94
CA ALA A 656 19.92 -17.54 38.52
C ALA A 656 20.33 -16.26 37.79
N ASP A 657 20.12 -15.09 38.39
CA ASP A 657 20.52 -13.79 37.82
C ASP A 657 22.03 -13.68 37.61
N TYR A 658 22.80 -14.24 38.54
CA TYR A 658 24.26 -14.26 38.41
C TYR A 658 24.70 -14.96 37.12
N THR A 659 23.99 -16.01 36.71
CA THR A 659 24.31 -16.73 35.47
C THR A 659 23.99 -15.90 34.24
N VAL A 660 22.86 -15.17 34.25
CA VAL A 660 22.49 -14.24 33.17
C VAL A 660 23.50 -13.08 33.06
N TRP A 661 23.87 -12.47 34.19
CA TRP A 661 24.92 -11.44 34.22
C TRP A 661 26.25 -11.93 33.66
N ARG A 662 26.70 -13.10 34.13
CA ARG A 662 28.00 -13.66 33.75
C ARG A 662 28.04 -13.96 32.24
N ASP A 663 26.97 -14.53 31.71
CA ASP A 663 26.91 -14.96 30.31
C ASP A 663 26.76 -13.74 29.36
N GLY A 664 26.19 -12.63 29.85
CA GLY A 664 26.13 -11.34 29.14
C GLY A 664 27.26 -10.34 29.48
N LEU A 665 28.29 -10.74 30.23
CA LEU A 665 29.35 -9.83 30.69
C LEU A 665 30.23 -9.36 29.52
N GLY A 666 30.28 -8.04 29.32
CA GLY A 666 31.02 -7.40 28.23
C GLY A 666 30.18 -7.14 26.97
N THR A 667 28.91 -7.57 26.95
CA THR A 667 27.92 -7.23 25.91
C THR A 667 26.74 -6.47 26.53
N THR A 668 25.89 -7.18 27.27
CA THR A 668 24.67 -6.66 27.90
C THR A 668 24.96 -6.07 29.28
N TYR A 669 25.92 -6.67 30.01
CA TYR A 669 26.24 -6.28 31.37
C TYR A 669 27.70 -5.89 31.53
N THR A 670 27.95 -5.07 32.53
CA THR A 670 29.26 -4.57 32.93
C THR A 670 29.71 -5.22 34.24
N ALA A 671 31.01 -5.05 34.58
CA ALA A 671 31.52 -5.48 35.87
C ALA A 671 30.86 -4.75 37.06
N SER A 672 30.34 -3.53 36.86
CA SER A 672 29.60 -2.80 37.89
C SER A 672 28.27 -3.46 38.25
N ASP A 673 27.61 -4.11 37.29
CA ASP A 673 26.28 -4.72 37.48
C ASP A 673 26.32 -5.92 38.44
N TYR A 674 27.47 -6.58 38.56
CA TYR A 674 27.70 -7.56 39.62
C TYR A 674 27.48 -6.98 41.02
N THR A 675 27.87 -5.72 41.22
CA THR A 675 27.69 -5.04 42.50
C THR A 675 26.21 -4.75 42.74
N THR A 676 25.45 -4.43 41.69
CA THR A 676 23.99 -4.27 41.75
C THR A 676 23.31 -5.57 42.14
N TRP A 677 23.60 -6.68 41.47
CA TRP A 677 23.08 -8.00 41.85
C TRP A 677 23.45 -8.38 43.27
N LYS A 678 24.73 -8.25 43.64
CA LYS A 678 25.21 -8.60 44.97
C LYS A 678 24.53 -7.79 46.07
N ASN A 679 24.30 -6.50 45.85
CA ASN A 679 23.68 -5.62 46.82
C ASN A 679 22.17 -5.91 47.00
N ASN A 680 21.53 -6.47 45.99
CA ASN A 680 20.10 -6.77 46.01
C ASN A 680 19.79 -8.26 46.17
N TYR A 681 20.80 -9.13 46.29
CA TYR A 681 20.62 -10.57 46.43
C TYR A 681 19.67 -10.93 47.59
N GLY A 682 18.59 -11.63 47.26
CA GLY A 682 17.48 -11.98 48.14
C GLY A 682 16.28 -11.03 48.08
N ALA A 683 16.34 -9.95 47.30
CA ALA A 683 15.17 -9.10 47.06
C ALA A 683 14.10 -9.86 46.28
N THR A 684 12.82 -9.59 46.57
CA THR A 684 11.68 -10.22 45.90
C THR A 684 10.48 -9.28 45.86
N ASN A 685 9.76 -9.31 44.74
CA ASN A 685 8.48 -8.61 44.55
C ASN A 685 7.27 -9.49 44.82
N VAL A 686 7.48 -10.78 45.11
CA VAL A 686 6.38 -11.68 45.45
C VAL A 686 5.84 -11.24 46.82
N PRO A 687 4.54 -10.93 46.96
CA PRO A 687 3.98 -10.56 48.24
C PRO A 687 4.26 -11.68 49.23
N SER A 688 4.95 -11.33 50.32
CA SER A 688 5.26 -12.27 51.38
C SER A 688 3.96 -12.89 51.88
N VAL A 689 3.73 -14.16 51.54
CA VAL A 689 2.63 -14.93 52.13
C VAL A 689 2.96 -14.99 53.61
N SER A 690 2.25 -14.20 54.41
CA SER A 690 2.33 -14.29 55.87
C SER A 690 1.77 -15.65 56.26
N VAL A 691 2.62 -16.67 56.29
CA VAL A 691 2.27 -17.93 56.93
C VAL A 691 2.16 -17.60 58.40
N SER A 692 0.93 -17.50 58.90
CA SER A 692 0.67 -17.43 60.34
C SER A 692 1.33 -18.66 60.96
N VAL A 693 2.48 -18.47 61.58
CA VAL A 693 3.16 -19.52 62.33
C VAL A 693 2.19 -19.91 63.45
N PRO A 694 1.71 -21.18 63.52
CA PRO A 694 0.90 -21.61 64.64
C PRO A 694 1.74 -21.45 65.92
N GLU A 695 1.28 -20.63 66.85
CA GLU A 695 1.93 -20.54 68.15
C GLU A 695 2.03 -21.95 68.76
N PRO A 696 3.19 -22.36 69.28
CA PRO A 696 3.29 -23.64 69.96
C PRO A 696 2.28 -23.66 71.09
N ALA A 697 1.66 -24.83 71.31
CA ALA A 697 0.59 -25.09 72.27
C ALA A 697 1.00 -24.92 73.76
N ALA A 698 1.68 -23.84 74.10
CA ALA A 698 2.10 -23.47 75.44
C ALA A 698 0.91 -23.28 76.38
N LEU A 699 -0.26 -22.85 75.86
CA LEU A 699 -1.51 -22.79 76.62
C LEU A 699 -2.11 -24.16 76.91
N LEU A 700 -1.94 -25.17 76.04
CA LEU A 700 -2.34 -26.55 76.30
C LEU A 700 -1.43 -27.20 77.35
N LEU A 701 -0.12 -26.92 77.33
CA LEU A 701 0.81 -27.40 78.37
C LEU A 701 0.57 -26.72 79.73
N LEU A 702 0.19 -25.44 79.76
CA LEU A 702 -0.23 -24.78 81.00
C LEU A 702 -1.57 -25.34 81.54
N GLY A 703 -2.49 -25.70 80.63
CA GLY A 703 -3.77 -26.33 80.97
C GLY A 703 -3.61 -27.72 81.60
N PHE A 704 -2.72 -28.56 81.07
CA PHE A 704 -2.41 -29.87 81.67
C PHE A 704 -1.66 -29.75 83.01
N ALA A 705 -0.79 -28.76 83.17
CA ALA A 705 -0.10 -28.51 84.45
C ALA A 705 -1.06 -28.03 85.56
N LEU A 706 -2.07 -27.22 85.22
CA LEU A 706 -3.09 -26.75 86.16
C LEU A 706 -4.12 -27.84 86.51
N ALA A 707 -4.49 -28.71 85.56
CA ALA A 707 -5.39 -29.84 85.83
C ALA A 707 -4.77 -30.92 86.74
N ALA A 708 -3.44 -31.15 86.64
CA ALA A 708 -2.73 -32.07 87.51
C ALA A 708 -2.58 -31.55 88.97
N ALA A 709 -2.65 -30.23 89.19
CA ALA A 709 -2.53 -29.63 90.52
C ALA A 709 -3.84 -29.62 91.33
N VAL A 710 -5.01 -29.75 90.67
CA VAL A 710 -6.33 -29.69 91.34
C VAL A 710 -6.88 -31.08 91.69
N GLY A 711 -6.36 -32.16 91.10
CA GLY A 711 -6.89 -33.52 91.25
C GLY A 711 -6.49 -34.32 92.50
N ASN A 712 -5.65 -33.83 93.41
CA ASN A 712 -5.14 -34.65 94.54
C ASN A 712 -5.29 -34.01 95.94
N ARG A 713 -6.28 -33.14 96.14
CA ARG A 713 -6.79 -32.81 97.48
C ARG A 713 -8.27 -33.20 97.60
N ARG A 714 -8.53 -34.48 97.89
CA ARG A 714 -9.50 -34.97 98.89
C ARG A 714 -9.49 -36.48 98.97
#